data_AF-A0A0J9SUA3-F1
#
_entry.id   AF-A0A0J9SUA3-F1
#
_cell.length_a   1.000
_cell.length_b   1.000
_cell.length_c   1.000
_cell.angle_alpha   90.00
_cell.angle_beta   90.00
_cell.angle_gamma   90.00
#
_symmetry.space_group_name_H-M   'P 1'
#
loop_
_entity.id
_entity.type
_entity.pdbx_description
1 polymer ?
#
loop_
_entity_poly.entity_id
_entity_poly.type
_entity_poly.pdbx_seq_one_letter_code
_entity_poly.pdbx_strand_id
1 'polypeptide(L)'
;MMDVPKHYRKYYVSYKKIKRTILKMGHKYKKKLEKDLIQSAARRVDEQGIKMLPPFLFNDLITQEMKKINKFAEKKYDEIIGSLMTTYEQLKSVESYPGEDEREEMEKRIDLIGCNIVHFDFYIHKNCKILMKLGFFFDHVMSISINQWLLLGLIKEKFCNINVDELVVYLSLLYALHRARCATNVCSASNVHTAAHTNDAANANAAANSGATPPDGKAWVPPETFERTSTKFLMKYEDIVYTKVKIVKHLPYLIFGLSNQDLEAHFRSFAQMKRRKRSDETGGEANDTQGKNKALNESQQITSVYLDNKEATCYSNRILRFENAQLIRFRWYNENDGDPEKIIFIERKIHHEEWTGETSTKERFELEQKHVFKFMTGQMDVRRFFLEKRTALGRRPPLEKGTSLASLHKKAKKNEALAKEIQTMIMQNGLEPIIRTSYLRSAFQLSNDNSVRISIDTNVSMLNEYVSKREHWCRLAEEALRTNEIRRLNYAIIEVKLKVEKIPHWVQDILNSNHFINAYKYSKYQTAMALLHPEKIKYIPVWVHANVHEKFKPNNNYAESVLTGYSSCGKGDITNVDSVQASVGVTIEKVGNAPPGVRNTPVNRRNQTDANCYAHQMVNPSSPHSVEKWNMLDKTSHWLSNKYSANKNAQEKINLLKIDPKINFAAERTFLHYSLVSVYITLLALFLEKYKNENQHLDLVIILLLATSFSSLVSSYFLFLKRIEIIERRKTKEPLLGRRRFDSFYSPLIFLLLLFFSIILSIYFNFNVKAIKVVLWNPLAFLFSPFRVK
;
A
#
# COMPACT_ATOMS: atom_id res chain seq x y z
N MET A 1 11.81 22.88 -17.57
CA MET A 1 11.47 23.97 -18.52
C MET A 1 11.38 23.46 -19.96
N MET A 2 11.92 22.28 -20.29
CA MET A 2 11.70 21.63 -21.60
C MET A 2 10.20 21.34 -21.82
N ASP A 3 9.58 20.75 -20.80
CA ASP A 3 8.21 20.24 -20.67
C ASP A 3 7.09 21.31 -20.57
N VAL A 4 7.34 22.57 -20.91
CA VAL A 4 6.31 23.63 -20.93
C VAL A 4 6.02 24.08 -22.37
N PRO A 5 4.78 23.90 -22.89
CA PRO A 5 4.39 24.31 -24.24
C PRO A 5 4.69 25.78 -24.51
N LYS A 6 5.23 26.09 -25.70
CA LYS A 6 5.75 27.43 -26.05
C LYS A 6 4.74 28.56 -25.76
N HIS A 7 3.46 28.36 -26.10
CA HIS A 7 2.38 29.34 -25.92
C HIS A 7 2.02 29.62 -24.44
N TYR A 8 2.15 28.62 -23.54
CA TYR A 8 1.87 28.82 -22.12
C TYR A 8 3.04 29.44 -21.34
N ARG A 9 4.27 29.43 -21.87
CA ARG A 9 5.49 29.89 -21.15
C ARG A 9 5.37 31.30 -20.55
N LYS A 10 4.61 32.20 -21.15
CA LYS A 10 4.39 33.58 -20.65
C LYS A 10 3.64 33.64 -19.30
N TYR A 11 2.84 32.62 -18.99
CA TYR A 11 2.06 32.54 -17.75
C TYR A 11 2.81 31.81 -16.62
N TYR A 12 3.92 31.14 -16.92
CA TYR A 12 4.75 30.49 -15.89
C TYR A 12 5.69 31.49 -15.22
N VAL A 13 6.25 31.09 -14.07
CA VAL A 13 7.27 31.86 -13.35
C VAL A 13 8.49 32.12 -14.24
N SER A 14 8.94 33.37 -14.26
CA SER A 14 10.04 33.90 -15.09
C SER A 14 11.43 33.44 -14.61
N TYR A 15 11.62 32.14 -14.32
CA TYR A 15 12.79 31.57 -13.63
C TYR A 15 14.15 32.11 -14.12
N LYS A 16 14.41 32.08 -15.44
CA LYS A 16 15.68 32.57 -16.01
C LYS A 16 15.89 34.08 -15.80
N LYS A 17 14.82 34.89 -15.84
CA LYS A 17 14.87 36.34 -15.61
C LYS A 17 15.20 36.61 -14.13
N ILE A 18 14.42 36.02 -13.23
CA ILE A 18 14.55 36.22 -11.78
C ILE A 18 15.92 35.72 -11.29
N LYS A 19 16.38 34.54 -11.74
CA LYS A 19 17.72 34.02 -11.41
C LYS A 19 18.85 34.98 -11.79
N ARG A 20 18.76 35.63 -12.97
CA ARG A 20 19.71 36.68 -13.39
C ARG A 20 19.62 37.93 -12.51
N THR A 21 18.41 38.33 -12.10
CA THR A 21 18.22 39.46 -11.18
C THR A 21 18.83 39.16 -9.80
N ILE A 22 18.61 37.97 -9.24
CA ILE A 22 19.20 37.55 -7.95
C ILE A 22 20.73 37.62 -8.00
N LEU A 23 21.37 37.12 -9.07
CA LEU A 23 22.82 37.22 -9.24
C LEU A 23 23.31 38.68 -9.30
N LYS A 24 22.61 39.55 -10.04
CA LYS A 24 22.93 40.99 -10.09
C LYS A 24 22.77 41.67 -8.73
N MET A 25 21.71 41.34 -7.99
CA MET A 25 21.48 41.85 -6.63
C MET A 25 22.59 41.37 -5.68
N GLY A 26 22.98 40.10 -5.71
CA GLY A 26 24.05 39.55 -4.86
C GLY A 26 25.41 40.20 -5.14
N HIS A 27 25.77 40.39 -6.41
CA HIS A 27 27.00 41.11 -6.77
C HIS A 27 26.98 42.57 -6.31
N LYS A 28 25.86 43.28 -6.49
CA LYS A 28 25.69 44.67 -6.00
C LYS A 28 25.75 44.73 -4.47
N TYR A 29 25.13 43.77 -3.78
CA TYR A 29 25.10 43.70 -2.33
C TYR A 29 26.49 43.42 -1.74
N LYS A 30 27.22 42.43 -2.27
CA LYS A 30 28.61 42.14 -1.85
C LYS A 30 29.53 43.36 -2.05
N LYS A 31 29.49 43.98 -3.23
CA LYS A 31 30.26 45.19 -3.52
C LYS A 31 29.87 46.40 -2.66
N LYS A 32 28.63 46.46 -2.17
CA LYS A 32 28.22 47.47 -1.17
C LYS A 32 28.75 47.10 0.22
N LEU A 33 28.66 45.84 0.63
CA LEU A 33 29.18 45.36 1.92
C LEU A 33 30.69 45.60 2.05
N GLU A 34 31.45 45.32 0.99
CA GLU A 34 32.89 45.58 0.90
C GLU A 34 33.23 47.08 1.03
N LYS A 35 32.37 47.97 0.53
CA LYS A 35 32.53 49.43 0.66
C LYS A 35 32.07 49.95 2.02
N ASP A 36 30.93 49.48 2.51
CA ASP A 36 30.36 49.87 3.80
C ASP A 36 31.28 49.38 4.94
N LEU A 37 31.98 48.24 4.81
CA LEU A 37 33.06 47.80 5.72
C LEU A 37 34.25 48.78 5.77
N ILE A 38 34.49 49.54 4.70
CA ILE A 38 35.52 50.59 4.64
C ILE A 38 34.97 51.94 5.16
N GLN A 39 33.65 52.12 5.18
CA GLN A 39 32.96 53.39 5.51
C GLN A 39 32.19 53.38 6.83
N SER A 40 32.13 52.25 7.56
CA SER A 40 31.33 52.07 8.79
C SER A 40 31.95 52.71 10.04
N ALA A 41 32.35 53.97 9.94
CA ALA A 41 32.55 54.87 11.08
C ALA A 41 31.34 55.80 11.32
N ALA A 42 30.48 56.03 10.31
CA ALA A 42 29.28 56.86 10.49
C ALA A 42 28.17 56.62 9.44
N ARG A 43 26.99 56.15 9.88
CA ARG A 43 25.66 56.82 9.74
C ARG A 43 24.49 55.88 10.08
N ARG A 44 23.36 56.48 10.47
CA ARG A 44 22.08 55.81 10.74
C ARG A 44 21.42 55.39 9.41
N VAL A 45 20.56 54.38 9.46
CA VAL A 45 19.84 53.86 8.29
C VAL A 45 18.46 54.52 8.18
N ASP A 46 18.21 55.23 7.08
CA ASP A 46 16.87 55.76 6.76
C ASP A 46 15.88 54.65 6.36
N GLU A 47 14.59 54.86 6.64
CA GLU A 47 13.51 53.91 6.32
C GLU A 47 13.44 53.55 4.83
N GLN A 48 13.75 54.49 3.94
CA GLN A 48 13.81 54.24 2.49
C GLN A 48 14.96 53.31 2.10
N GLY A 49 16.07 53.34 2.85
CA GLY A 49 17.21 52.43 2.68
C GLY A 49 16.88 50.99 3.06
N ILE A 50 15.98 50.78 4.03
CA ILE A 50 15.52 49.46 4.46
C ILE A 50 14.75 48.76 3.33
N LYS A 51 13.84 49.48 2.65
CA LYS A 51 13.08 48.95 1.49
C LYS A 51 13.97 48.57 0.29
N MET A 52 15.19 49.10 0.24
CA MET A 52 16.19 48.78 -0.81
C MET A 52 17.06 47.55 -0.47
N LEU A 53 16.86 46.89 0.67
CA LEU A 53 17.60 45.68 1.03
C LEU A 53 17.17 44.49 0.14
N PRO A 54 18.08 43.52 -0.16
CA PRO A 54 17.79 42.39 -1.05
C PRO A 54 16.53 41.57 -0.73
N PRO A 55 16.13 41.33 0.55
CA PRO A 55 14.92 40.57 0.86
C PRO A 55 13.63 41.25 0.38
N PHE A 56 13.50 42.57 0.52
CA PHE A 56 12.32 43.31 0.07
C PHE A 56 12.24 43.32 -1.46
N LEU A 57 13.35 43.60 -2.14
CA LEU A 57 13.42 43.57 -3.61
C LEU A 57 13.10 42.18 -4.17
N PHE A 58 13.53 41.11 -3.51
CA PHE A 58 13.16 39.74 -3.89
C PHE A 58 11.68 39.45 -3.61
N ASN A 59 11.15 39.88 -2.46
CA ASN A 59 9.73 39.73 -2.15
C ASN A 59 8.86 40.42 -3.20
N ASP A 60 9.14 41.67 -3.57
CA ASP A 60 8.39 42.41 -4.60
C ASP A 60 8.40 41.68 -5.96
N LEU A 61 9.56 41.18 -6.39
CA LEU A 61 9.69 40.38 -7.63
C LEU A 61 8.84 39.10 -7.58
N ILE A 62 8.80 38.43 -6.43
CA ILE A 62 8.02 37.21 -6.24
C ILE A 62 6.52 37.52 -6.14
N THR A 63 6.11 38.58 -5.44
CA THR A 63 4.71 39.02 -5.34
C THR A 63 4.15 39.41 -6.72
N GLN A 64 4.93 40.06 -7.58
CA GLN A 64 4.52 40.34 -8.97
C GLN A 64 4.26 39.05 -9.76
N GLU A 65 5.12 38.05 -9.59
CA GLU A 65 4.96 36.75 -10.25
C GLU A 65 3.81 35.93 -9.65
N MET A 66 3.58 35.97 -8.33
CA MET A 66 2.40 35.39 -7.66
C MET A 66 1.10 36.01 -8.21
N LYS A 67 1.00 37.34 -8.31
CA LYS A 67 -0.16 38.03 -8.89
C LYS A 67 -0.45 37.57 -10.33
N LYS A 68 0.60 37.40 -11.15
CA LYS A 68 0.50 36.86 -12.52
C LYS A 68 -0.04 35.42 -12.54
N ILE A 69 0.45 34.56 -11.65
CA ILE A 69 0.05 33.16 -11.55
C ILE A 69 -1.39 33.03 -11.07
N ASN A 70 -1.78 33.75 -10.00
CA ASN A 70 -3.16 33.80 -9.50
C ASN A 70 -4.13 34.19 -10.61
N LYS A 71 -3.88 35.31 -11.30
CA LYS A 71 -4.76 35.80 -12.38
C LYS A 71 -4.93 34.79 -13.51
N PHE A 72 -3.86 34.06 -13.89
CA PHE A 72 -3.98 33.00 -14.89
C PHE A 72 -4.71 31.76 -14.33
N ALA A 73 -4.44 31.38 -13.07
CA ALA A 73 -5.00 30.20 -12.46
C ALA A 73 -6.51 30.33 -12.21
N GLU A 74 -6.96 31.49 -11.70
CA GLU A 74 -8.39 31.83 -11.55
C GLU A 74 -9.09 31.76 -12.92
N LYS A 75 -8.55 32.46 -13.93
CA LYS A 75 -9.10 32.41 -15.29
C LYS A 75 -9.16 30.99 -15.84
N LYS A 76 -8.12 30.17 -15.64
CA LYS A 76 -8.06 28.82 -16.21
C LYS A 76 -9.00 27.85 -15.49
N TYR A 77 -9.18 27.99 -14.18
CA TYR A 77 -10.20 27.27 -13.43
C TYR A 77 -11.60 27.61 -13.94
N ASP A 78 -11.91 28.89 -14.15
CA ASP A 78 -13.22 29.33 -14.66
C ASP A 78 -13.46 28.89 -16.13
N GLU A 79 -12.42 28.86 -16.98
CA GLU A 79 -12.49 28.27 -18.33
C GLU A 79 -12.85 26.76 -18.27
N ILE A 80 -12.29 26.01 -17.31
CA ILE A 80 -12.57 24.58 -17.13
C ILE A 80 -13.99 24.35 -16.57
N ILE A 81 -14.42 25.12 -15.57
CA ILE A 81 -15.80 25.08 -15.04
C ILE A 81 -16.81 25.42 -16.13
N GLY A 82 -16.55 26.44 -16.95
CA GLY A 82 -17.38 26.78 -18.10
C GLY A 82 -17.51 25.63 -19.09
N SER A 83 -16.39 24.97 -19.42
CA SER A 83 -16.36 23.81 -20.33
C SER A 83 -17.13 22.60 -19.76
N LEU A 84 -16.95 22.31 -18.46
CA LEU A 84 -17.70 21.27 -17.74
C LEU A 84 -19.20 21.54 -17.78
N MET A 85 -19.62 22.79 -17.52
CA MET A 85 -21.04 23.17 -17.55
C MET A 85 -21.65 23.12 -18.95
N THR A 86 -20.98 23.62 -19.98
CA THR A 86 -21.49 23.54 -21.36
C THR A 86 -21.63 22.09 -21.83
N THR A 87 -20.73 21.19 -21.41
CA THR A 87 -20.83 19.76 -21.72
C THR A 87 -21.93 19.07 -20.91
N TYR A 88 -22.11 19.46 -19.65
CA TYR A 88 -23.20 18.98 -18.79
C TYR A 88 -24.59 19.33 -19.34
N GLU A 89 -24.81 20.59 -19.75
CA GLU A 89 -26.08 21.05 -20.31
C GLU A 89 -26.45 20.24 -21.57
N GLN A 90 -25.48 20.00 -22.46
CA GLN A 90 -25.65 19.17 -23.66
C GLN A 90 -25.96 17.69 -23.34
N LEU A 91 -25.26 17.09 -22.36
CA LEU A 91 -25.54 15.72 -21.90
C LEU A 91 -26.92 15.57 -21.22
N LYS A 92 -27.50 16.67 -20.74
CA LYS A 92 -28.85 16.70 -20.18
C LYS A 92 -29.93 16.93 -21.24
N SER A 93 -29.66 17.75 -22.27
CA SER A 93 -30.60 17.97 -23.38
C SER A 93 -30.75 16.77 -24.33
N VAL A 94 -29.71 15.93 -24.46
CA VAL A 94 -29.75 14.70 -25.26
C VAL A 94 -30.25 13.53 -24.42
N GLU A 95 -31.33 12.86 -24.84
CA GLU A 95 -31.84 11.67 -24.12
C GLU A 95 -31.05 10.39 -24.41
N SER A 96 -30.61 10.21 -25.66
CA SER A 96 -29.74 9.13 -26.15
C SER A 96 -28.98 9.60 -27.40
N TYR A 97 -27.83 9.00 -27.72
CA TYR A 97 -27.04 9.41 -28.90
C TYR A 97 -27.69 8.91 -30.21
N PRO A 98 -27.88 9.75 -31.24
CA PRO A 98 -28.44 9.31 -32.52
C PRO A 98 -27.47 8.50 -33.39
N GLY A 99 -26.16 8.54 -33.11
CA GLY A 99 -25.13 7.76 -33.82
C GLY A 99 -23.87 7.52 -33.00
N GLU A 100 -22.98 6.64 -33.46
CA GLU A 100 -21.70 6.37 -32.78
C GLU A 100 -20.72 7.55 -32.87
N ASP A 101 -20.73 8.30 -33.97
CA ASP A 101 -19.86 9.47 -34.16
C ASP A 101 -20.10 10.56 -33.10
N GLU A 102 -21.37 10.90 -32.80
CA GLU A 102 -21.70 11.86 -31.75
C GLU A 102 -21.32 11.38 -30.35
N ARG A 103 -21.45 10.07 -30.10
CA ARG A 103 -21.01 9.45 -28.85
C ARG A 103 -19.49 9.58 -28.68
N GLU A 104 -18.73 9.35 -29.75
CA GLU A 104 -17.27 9.45 -29.75
C GLU A 104 -16.81 10.92 -29.67
N GLU A 105 -17.48 11.85 -30.36
CA GLU A 105 -17.20 13.29 -30.26
C GLU A 105 -17.45 13.79 -28.83
N MET A 106 -18.57 13.40 -28.22
CA MET A 106 -18.87 13.75 -26.84
C MET A 106 -17.84 13.15 -25.86
N GLU A 107 -17.39 11.91 -26.10
CA GLU A 107 -16.32 11.30 -25.31
C GLU A 107 -14.99 12.06 -25.47
N LYS A 108 -14.59 12.39 -26.71
CA LYS A 108 -13.41 13.22 -27.02
C LYS A 108 -13.49 14.58 -26.32
N ARG A 109 -14.67 15.19 -26.24
CA ARG A 109 -14.90 16.47 -25.55
C ARG A 109 -14.68 16.35 -24.04
N ILE A 110 -15.19 15.30 -23.41
CA ILE A 110 -14.99 15.03 -21.97
C ILE A 110 -13.51 14.69 -21.69
N ASP A 111 -12.88 13.85 -22.53
CA ASP A 111 -11.45 13.52 -22.47
C ASP A 111 -10.57 14.78 -22.55
N LEU A 112 -10.92 15.74 -23.43
CA LEU A 112 -10.21 17.02 -23.56
C LEU A 112 -10.33 17.89 -22.29
N ILE A 113 -11.48 17.89 -21.62
CA ILE A 113 -11.64 18.55 -20.31
C ILE A 113 -10.75 17.87 -19.26
N GLY A 114 -10.70 16.54 -19.25
CA GLY A 114 -9.77 15.77 -18.41
C GLY A 114 -8.31 16.16 -18.64
N CYS A 115 -7.87 16.27 -19.90
CA CYS A 115 -6.53 16.72 -20.26
C CYS A 115 -6.25 18.16 -19.79
N ASN A 116 -7.24 19.07 -19.87
CA ASN A 116 -7.11 20.43 -19.34
C ASN A 116 -6.94 20.45 -17.82
N ILE A 117 -7.67 19.60 -17.07
CA ILE A 117 -7.54 19.46 -15.61
C ILE A 117 -6.13 18.96 -15.24
N VAL A 118 -5.60 17.95 -15.94
CA VAL A 118 -4.23 17.45 -15.70
C VAL A 118 -3.16 18.51 -15.99
N HIS A 119 -3.27 19.22 -17.11
CA HIS A 119 -2.32 20.29 -17.43
C HIS A 119 -2.42 21.47 -16.45
N PHE A 120 -3.59 21.71 -15.87
CA PHE A 120 -3.82 22.73 -14.86
C PHE A 120 -3.22 22.37 -13.50
N ASP A 121 -3.36 21.11 -13.05
CA ASP A 121 -2.63 20.60 -11.88
C ASP A 121 -1.11 20.74 -12.06
N PHE A 122 -0.60 20.31 -13.22
CA PHE A 122 0.80 20.44 -13.57
C PHE A 122 1.26 21.91 -13.53
N TYR A 123 0.45 22.85 -14.04
CA TYR A 123 0.73 24.28 -13.96
C TYR A 123 0.90 24.75 -12.51
N ILE A 124 -0.03 24.41 -11.61
CA ILE A 124 0.03 24.79 -10.19
C ILE A 124 1.31 24.21 -9.55
N HIS A 125 1.48 22.89 -9.60
CA HIS A 125 2.61 22.19 -9.00
C HIS A 125 3.97 22.69 -9.53
N LYS A 126 4.09 22.91 -10.85
CA LYS A 126 5.33 23.36 -11.47
C LYS A 126 5.69 24.78 -11.04
N ASN A 127 4.72 25.69 -10.94
CA ASN A 127 5.00 27.07 -10.52
C ASN A 127 5.39 27.14 -9.03
N CYS A 128 4.70 26.42 -8.14
CA CYS A 128 5.12 26.28 -6.72
C CYS A 128 6.57 25.79 -6.61
N LYS A 129 6.91 24.73 -7.37
CA LYS A 129 8.25 24.13 -7.39
C LYS A 129 9.32 25.10 -7.94
N ILE A 130 8.97 25.97 -8.88
CA ILE A 130 9.87 27.01 -9.40
C ILE A 130 10.07 28.14 -8.38
N LEU A 131 9.02 28.61 -7.70
CA LEU A 131 9.11 29.66 -6.69
C LEU A 131 9.98 29.22 -5.50
N MET A 132 9.76 28.02 -4.96
CA MET A 132 10.62 27.45 -3.93
C MET A 132 12.08 27.31 -4.41
N LYS A 133 12.33 26.87 -5.65
CA LYS A 133 13.69 26.83 -6.21
C LYS A 133 14.35 28.20 -6.40
N LEU A 134 13.57 29.27 -6.53
CA LEU A 134 14.09 30.65 -6.54
C LEU A 134 14.42 31.13 -5.13
N GLY A 135 13.59 30.79 -4.13
CA GLY A 135 13.91 31.03 -2.72
C GLY A 135 15.20 30.34 -2.28
N PHE A 136 15.37 29.03 -2.54
CA PHE A 136 16.62 28.32 -2.24
C PHE A 136 17.83 28.92 -2.96
N PHE A 137 17.66 29.41 -4.19
CA PHE A 137 18.73 30.08 -4.91
C PHE A 137 19.03 31.49 -4.36
N PHE A 138 18.03 32.22 -3.89
CA PHE A 138 18.20 33.51 -3.21
C PHE A 138 18.96 33.33 -1.89
N ASP A 139 18.51 32.41 -1.02
CA ASP A 139 19.13 32.13 0.27
C ASP A 139 20.60 31.75 0.11
N HIS A 140 20.93 30.93 -0.89
CA HIS A 140 22.32 30.54 -1.19
C HIS A 140 23.18 31.69 -1.72
N VAL A 141 22.64 32.59 -2.55
CA VAL A 141 23.41 33.73 -3.12
C VAL A 141 23.58 34.87 -2.10
N MET A 142 22.63 35.03 -1.17
CA MET A 142 22.60 36.16 -0.23
C MET A 142 23.03 35.80 1.19
N SER A 143 23.06 34.50 1.55
CA SER A 143 23.21 34.01 2.93
C SER A 143 22.14 34.54 3.89
N ILE A 144 20.90 34.71 3.40
CA ILE A 144 19.73 35.17 4.17
C ILE A 144 18.62 34.13 4.04
N SER A 145 17.99 33.71 5.14
CA SER A 145 16.96 32.66 5.15
C SER A 145 15.53 33.18 4.83
N ILE A 146 15.19 33.39 3.55
CA ILE A 146 13.83 33.82 3.17
C ILE A 146 12.87 32.66 2.85
N ASN A 147 13.37 31.43 2.64
CA ASN A 147 12.53 30.30 2.22
C ASN A 147 11.34 29.99 3.15
N GLN A 148 11.49 30.16 4.47
CA GLN A 148 10.40 29.91 5.43
C GLN A 148 9.27 30.95 5.29
N TRP A 149 9.62 32.21 5.06
CA TRP A 149 8.65 33.29 4.84
C TRP A 149 7.96 33.16 3.47
N LEU A 150 8.73 32.85 2.43
CA LEU A 150 8.20 32.54 1.09
C LEU A 150 7.23 31.35 1.13
N LEU A 151 7.59 30.30 1.88
CA LEU A 151 6.76 29.12 2.12
C LEU A 151 5.41 29.50 2.75
N LEU A 152 5.42 30.26 3.85
CA LEU A 152 4.20 30.70 4.54
C LEU A 152 3.35 31.65 3.69
N GLY A 153 3.98 32.48 2.85
CA GLY A 153 3.29 33.30 1.85
C GLY A 153 2.58 32.44 0.79
N LEU A 154 3.32 31.55 0.13
CA LEU A 154 2.80 30.65 -0.90
C LEU A 154 1.60 29.82 -0.44
N ILE A 155 1.61 29.35 0.81
CA ILE A 155 0.50 28.57 1.38
C ILE A 155 -0.81 29.39 1.46
N LYS A 156 -0.73 30.72 1.57
CA LYS A 156 -1.91 31.61 1.59
C LYS A 156 -2.36 32.04 0.18
N GLU A 157 -1.52 31.87 -0.84
CA GLU A 157 -1.84 32.28 -2.21
C GLU A 157 -2.98 31.45 -2.82
N LYS A 158 -3.88 32.11 -3.53
CA LYS A 158 -5.09 31.48 -4.08
C LYS A 158 -4.77 30.30 -4.98
N PHE A 159 -3.79 30.43 -5.88
CA PHE A 159 -3.43 29.37 -6.84
C PHE A 159 -2.94 28.07 -6.20
N CYS A 160 -2.43 28.11 -4.97
CA CYS A 160 -2.03 26.93 -4.19
C CYS A 160 -3.20 26.21 -3.52
N ASN A 161 -4.34 26.91 -3.35
CA ASN A 161 -5.52 26.45 -2.61
C ASN A 161 -6.71 26.15 -3.53
N ILE A 162 -6.48 26.06 -4.85
CA ILE A 162 -7.51 25.65 -5.81
C ILE A 162 -7.76 24.14 -5.65
N ASN A 163 -9.01 23.75 -5.36
CA ASN A 163 -9.40 22.34 -5.29
C ASN A 163 -9.52 21.75 -6.71
N VAL A 164 -8.42 21.16 -7.20
CA VAL A 164 -8.40 20.46 -8.50
C VAL A 164 -9.23 19.17 -8.44
N ASP A 165 -9.29 18.52 -7.28
CA ASP A 165 -10.03 17.26 -7.13
C ASP A 165 -11.57 17.47 -7.25
N GLU A 166 -12.08 18.64 -6.86
CA GLU A 166 -13.46 19.05 -7.14
C GLU A 166 -13.78 19.01 -8.66
N LEU A 167 -12.88 19.51 -9.51
CA LEU A 167 -13.03 19.43 -10.97
C LEU A 167 -13.07 17.98 -11.47
N VAL A 168 -12.33 17.08 -10.81
CA VAL A 168 -12.34 15.64 -11.14
C VAL A 168 -13.64 14.96 -10.70
N VAL A 169 -14.28 15.41 -9.63
CA VAL A 169 -15.63 14.96 -9.24
C VAL A 169 -16.67 15.39 -10.29
N TYR A 170 -16.64 16.65 -10.74
CA TYR A 170 -17.52 17.11 -11.82
C TYR A 170 -17.26 16.41 -13.15
N LEU A 171 -15.99 16.16 -13.50
CA LEU A 171 -15.63 15.32 -14.66
C LEU A 171 -16.19 13.89 -14.52
N SER A 172 -16.14 13.32 -13.32
CA SER A 172 -16.73 12.01 -13.03
C SER A 172 -18.25 11.98 -13.20
N LEU A 173 -18.94 13.08 -12.92
CA LEU A 173 -20.38 13.21 -13.17
C LEU A 173 -20.66 13.21 -14.68
N LEU A 174 -19.86 13.91 -15.49
CA LEU A 174 -20.00 13.89 -16.96
C LEU A 174 -19.84 12.48 -17.53
N TYR A 175 -18.78 11.75 -17.15
CA TYR A 175 -18.62 10.36 -17.60
C TYR A 175 -19.74 9.43 -17.08
N ALA A 176 -20.29 9.69 -15.89
CA ALA A 176 -21.43 8.92 -15.38
C ALA A 176 -22.70 9.15 -16.22
N LEU A 177 -22.97 10.40 -16.60
CA LEU A 177 -24.06 10.75 -17.50
C LEU A 177 -23.83 10.17 -18.91
N HIS A 178 -22.64 10.35 -19.49
CA HIS A 178 -22.26 9.81 -20.80
C HIS A 178 -22.49 8.29 -20.86
N ARG A 179 -22.00 7.53 -19.87
CA ARG A 179 -22.23 6.07 -19.78
C ARG A 179 -23.72 5.71 -19.66
N ALA A 180 -24.54 6.51 -18.97
CA ALA A 180 -25.98 6.29 -18.89
C ALA A 180 -26.67 6.51 -20.25
N ARG A 181 -26.27 7.53 -21.02
CA ARG A 181 -26.74 7.79 -22.39
C ARG A 181 -26.27 6.75 -23.42
N CYS A 182 -25.18 6.03 -23.15
CA CYS A 182 -24.77 4.90 -23.98
C CYS A 182 -25.62 3.64 -23.74
N ALA A 183 -26.12 3.43 -22.51
CA ALA A 183 -26.87 2.23 -22.15
C ALA A 183 -28.27 2.18 -22.78
N THR A 184 -28.91 3.35 -22.97
CA THR A 184 -30.26 3.48 -23.55
C THR A 184 -30.34 2.98 -24.99
N ASN A 185 -29.29 3.16 -25.80
CA ASN A 185 -29.25 2.68 -27.20
C ASN A 185 -29.21 1.13 -27.33
N VAL A 186 -28.74 0.42 -26.31
CA VAL A 186 -28.63 -1.05 -26.40
C VAL A 186 -29.99 -1.73 -26.29
N CYS A 187 -30.94 -1.14 -25.55
CA CYS A 187 -32.29 -1.68 -25.40
C CYS A 187 -33.21 -1.39 -26.60
N SER A 188 -32.91 -0.40 -27.43
CA SER A 188 -33.69 -0.07 -28.64
C SER A 188 -33.22 -0.83 -29.88
N ALA A 189 -31.95 -1.24 -29.95
CA ALA A 189 -31.39 -1.94 -31.11
C ALA A 189 -31.78 -3.44 -31.18
N SER A 190 -32.22 -4.06 -30.08
CA SER A 190 -32.46 -5.51 -30.00
C SER A 190 -33.82 -6.02 -30.50
N ASN A 191 -34.64 -5.15 -31.12
CA ASN A 191 -36.03 -5.47 -31.50
C ASN A 191 -36.29 -5.57 -33.02
N VAL A 192 -35.27 -5.55 -33.88
CA VAL A 192 -35.43 -5.68 -35.33
C VAL A 192 -34.43 -6.68 -35.92
N HIS A 193 -34.92 -7.62 -36.73
CA HIS A 193 -34.22 -8.78 -37.35
C HIS A 193 -33.77 -9.86 -36.34
N THR A 194 -34.33 -11.07 -36.27
CA THR A 194 -34.82 -11.95 -37.35
C THR A 194 -35.85 -12.96 -36.84
N ALA A 195 -36.96 -13.14 -37.56
CA ALA A 195 -37.87 -14.27 -37.38
C ALA A 195 -37.56 -15.36 -38.41
N ALA A 196 -36.95 -16.46 -37.98
CA ALA A 196 -36.84 -17.71 -38.74
C ALA A 196 -36.67 -18.88 -37.75
N HIS A 197 -37.32 -20.01 -38.06
CA HIS A 197 -37.42 -21.16 -37.16
C HIS A 197 -36.11 -21.91 -36.94
N THR A 198 -35.86 -22.35 -35.70
CA THR A 198 -35.65 -23.77 -35.36
C THR A 198 -35.89 -24.01 -33.87
N ASN A 199 -36.43 -25.18 -33.52
CA ASN A 199 -36.71 -25.57 -32.15
C ASN A 199 -35.47 -26.25 -31.52
N ASP A 200 -34.97 -25.73 -30.41
CA ASP A 200 -34.21 -26.53 -29.44
C ASP A 200 -34.42 -25.97 -28.02
N ALA A 201 -35.21 -26.68 -27.22
CA ALA A 201 -35.66 -26.22 -25.91
C ALA A 201 -34.87 -26.89 -24.77
N ALA A 202 -33.70 -26.32 -24.42
CA ALA A 202 -33.02 -26.60 -23.16
C ALA A 202 -32.12 -25.42 -22.71
N ASN A 203 -32.16 -25.10 -21.41
CA ASN A 203 -31.31 -24.10 -20.73
C ASN A 203 -31.43 -22.62 -21.15
N ALA A 204 -32.54 -21.97 -20.77
CA ALA A 204 -32.64 -20.50 -20.74
C ALA A 204 -33.40 -19.96 -19.50
N ASN A 205 -32.95 -20.29 -18.28
CA ASN A 205 -33.52 -19.76 -17.02
C ASN A 205 -32.44 -19.07 -16.15
N ALA A 206 -31.71 -18.11 -16.72
CA ALA A 206 -30.70 -17.32 -16.01
C ALA A 206 -30.52 -15.86 -16.48
N ALA A 207 -31.37 -15.35 -17.38
CA ALA A 207 -31.15 -14.07 -18.08
C ALA A 207 -32.35 -13.09 -18.04
N ALA A 208 -33.33 -13.31 -17.16
CA ALA A 208 -34.53 -12.46 -17.05
C ALA A 208 -34.63 -11.76 -15.69
N ASN A 209 -33.69 -10.83 -15.40
CA ASN A 209 -33.82 -9.84 -14.31
C ASN A 209 -32.85 -8.64 -14.43
N SER A 210 -32.30 -8.37 -15.61
CA SER A 210 -31.38 -7.26 -15.89
C SER A 210 -32.06 -6.19 -16.74
N GLY A 211 -33.11 -5.55 -16.21
CA GLY A 211 -33.92 -4.58 -16.95
C GLY A 211 -34.77 -3.63 -16.10
N ALA A 212 -34.56 -3.60 -14.78
CA ALA A 212 -35.24 -2.68 -13.88
C ALA A 212 -34.22 -1.75 -13.21
N THR A 213 -34.41 -0.44 -13.40
CA THR A 213 -33.76 0.61 -12.62
C THR A 213 -34.02 0.37 -11.13
N PRO A 214 -33.00 0.30 -10.26
CA PRO A 214 -33.24 0.43 -8.82
C PRO A 214 -33.86 1.81 -8.56
N PRO A 215 -34.82 1.94 -7.62
CA PRO A 215 -35.41 3.25 -7.32
C PRO A 215 -34.32 4.23 -6.87
N ASP A 216 -34.39 5.43 -7.44
CA ASP A 216 -33.47 6.54 -7.17
C ASP A 216 -33.31 6.83 -5.67
N GLY A 217 -32.11 7.31 -5.29
CA GLY A 217 -31.86 7.85 -3.94
C GLY A 217 -31.33 6.88 -2.87
N LYS A 218 -30.98 5.63 -3.19
CA LYS A 218 -30.26 4.76 -2.22
C LYS A 218 -28.78 5.13 -2.09
N ALA A 219 -28.41 5.70 -0.94
CA ALA A 219 -27.02 5.94 -0.56
C ALA A 219 -26.17 4.65 -0.61
N TRP A 220 -24.95 4.74 -1.13
CA TRP A 220 -24.06 3.59 -1.28
C TRP A 220 -23.62 3.02 0.08
N VAL A 221 -23.84 1.72 0.29
CA VAL A 221 -23.43 0.98 1.50
C VAL A 221 -22.40 -0.10 1.12
N PRO A 222 -21.27 -0.23 1.83
CA PRO A 222 -20.29 -1.28 1.54
C PRO A 222 -20.85 -2.69 1.83
N PRO A 223 -20.77 -3.65 0.89
CA PRO A 223 -21.19 -5.04 1.12
C PRO A 223 -20.37 -5.75 2.21
N GLU A 224 -21.01 -6.68 2.94
CA GLU A 224 -20.50 -7.23 4.20
C GLU A 224 -19.39 -8.30 4.06
N THR A 225 -19.48 -9.23 3.09
CA THR A 225 -18.52 -10.34 2.90
C THR A 225 -18.43 -10.78 1.44
N PHE A 226 -17.21 -10.89 0.91
CA PHE A 226 -16.90 -11.45 -0.42
C PHE A 226 -15.39 -11.52 -0.68
N GLU A 227 -14.99 -12.44 -1.55
CA GLU A 227 -13.60 -12.63 -1.96
C GLU A 227 -13.16 -11.55 -2.97
N ARG A 228 -11.95 -11.02 -2.75
CA ARG A 228 -11.32 -10.01 -3.61
C ARG A 228 -9.81 -10.19 -3.60
N THR A 229 -9.19 -10.27 -4.78
CA THR A 229 -7.76 -10.03 -4.89
C THR A 229 -7.51 -8.52 -4.71
N SER A 230 -6.51 -8.16 -3.89
CA SER A 230 -6.20 -6.76 -3.61
C SER A 230 -4.71 -6.49 -3.77
N THR A 231 -4.38 -5.74 -4.79
CA THR A 231 -3.01 -5.34 -5.13
C THR A 231 -2.81 -3.86 -4.77
N LYS A 232 -1.61 -3.52 -4.28
CA LYS A 232 -1.25 -2.15 -3.91
C LYS A 232 -0.04 -1.69 -4.68
N PHE A 233 -0.08 -0.44 -5.12
CA PHE A 233 1.04 0.21 -5.79
C PHE A 233 1.30 1.57 -5.14
N LEU A 234 2.55 2.03 -5.24
CA LEU A 234 2.98 3.33 -4.75
C LEU A 234 3.18 4.27 -5.93
N MET A 235 2.77 5.52 -5.77
CA MET A 235 2.65 6.51 -6.84
C MET A 235 3.16 7.88 -6.38
N LYS A 236 3.79 8.65 -7.26
CA LYS A 236 4.25 10.02 -6.95
C LYS A 236 3.05 10.95 -6.75
N TYR A 237 3.23 12.00 -5.94
CA TYR A 237 2.21 13.04 -5.80
C TYR A 237 1.88 13.73 -7.13
N GLU A 238 2.88 13.90 -8.01
CA GLU A 238 2.74 14.53 -9.34
C GLU A 238 1.85 13.70 -10.31
N ASP A 239 1.63 12.41 -10.05
CA ASP A 239 0.85 11.51 -10.92
C ASP A 239 -0.61 11.33 -10.44
N ILE A 240 -1.00 11.91 -9.30
CA ILE A 240 -2.31 11.67 -8.65
C ILE A 240 -3.47 12.12 -9.54
N VAL A 241 -3.49 13.40 -9.96
CA VAL A 241 -4.64 13.97 -10.69
C VAL A 241 -4.78 13.29 -12.05
N TYR A 242 -3.67 13.05 -12.76
CA TYR A 242 -3.68 12.25 -13.99
C TYR A 242 -4.30 10.86 -13.79
N THR A 243 -3.89 10.15 -12.73
CA THR A 243 -4.44 8.82 -12.40
C THR A 243 -5.93 8.90 -12.06
N LYS A 244 -6.38 9.90 -11.27
CA LYS A 244 -7.79 10.09 -10.96
C LYS A 244 -8.61 10.37 -12.22
N VAL A 245 -8.14 11.25 -13.11
CA VAL A 245 -8.78 11.57 -14.41
C VAL A 245 -8.93 10.32 -15.29
N LYS A 246 -7.89 9.46 -15.35
CA LYS A 246 -7.98 8.19 -16.08
C LYS A 246 -8.94 7.18 -15.43
N ILE A 247 -9.05 7.16 -14.10
CA ILE A 247 -10.00 6.28 -13.41
C ILE A 247 -11.47 6.72 -13.63
N VAL A 248 -11.78 8.02 -13.57
CA VAL A 248 -13.18 8.49 -13.64
C VAL A 248 -13.87 8.23 -14.99
N LYS A 249 -13.08 8.06 -16.05
CA LYS A 249 -13.53 7.56 -17.36
C LYS A 249 -14.19 6.18 -17.28
N HIS A 250 -13.78 5.34 -16.32
CA HIS A 250 -14.30 3.96 -16.15
C HIS A 250 -15.14 3.76 -14.87
N LEU A 251 -14.77 4.39 -13.75
CA LEU A 251 -15.43 4.20 -12.45
C LEU A 251 -15.83 5.55 -11.83
N PRO A 252 -17.09 5.75 -11.41
CA PRO A 252 -17.49 7.02 -10.80
C PRO A 252 -16.80 7.25 -9.46
N TYR A 253 -16.48 8.50 -9.19
CA TYR A 253 -15.96 9.00 -7.92
C TYR A 253 -17.03 8.87 -6.83
N LEU A 254 -16.68 8.27 -5.68
CA LEU A 254 -17.59 8.08 -4.55
C LEU A 254 -17.22 8.99 -3.38
N ILE A 255 -18.16 9.85 -2.98
CA ILE A 255 -18.09 10.66 -1.75
C ILE A 255 -19.03 10.07 -0.71
N PHE A 256 -18.56 9.90 0.52
CA PHE A 256 -19.33 9.25 1.57
C PHE A 256 -20.51 10.12 2.02
N GLY A 257 -21.73 9.60 1.92
CA GLY A 257 -22.95 10.28 2.31
C GLY A 257 -23.58 11.18 1.25
N LEU A 258 -23.05 11.20 0.01
CA LEU A 258 -23.64 11.91 -1.13
C LEU A 258 -24.01 10.91 -2.24
N SER A 259 -25.15 11.14 -2.88
CA SER A 259 -25.57 10.50 -4.12
C SER A 259 -25.10 11.28 -5.35
N ASN A 260 -25.19 10.70 -6.55
CA ASN A 260 -24.91 11.43 -7.79
C ASN A 260 -25.86 12.63 -7.98
N GLN A 261 -27.09 12.56 -7.45
CA GLN A 261 -28.06 13.67 -7.50
C GLN A 261 -27.61 14.83 -6.61
N ASP A 262 -27.08 14.55 -5.41
CA ASP A 262 -26.52 15.58 -4.52
C ASP A 262 -25.30 16.26 -5.13
N LEU A 263 -24.43 15.49 -5.81
CA LEU A 263 -23.28 16.02 -6.54
C LEU A 263 -23.70 16.88 -7.74
N GLU A 264 -24.76 16.49 -8.46
CA GLU A 264 -25.34 17.26 -9.54
C GLU A 264 -25.97 18.58 -9.05
N ALA A 265 -26.70 18.54 -7.93
CA ALA A 265 -27.25 19.73 -7.29
C ALA A 265 -26.15 20.69 -6.79
N HIS A 266 -25.09 20.16 -6.16
CA HIS A 266 -23.92 20.94 -5.77
C HIS A 266 -23.25 21.61 -6.97
N PHE A 267 -23.05 20.87 -8.07
CA PHE A 267 -22.44 21.40 -9.29
C PHE A 267 -23.25 22.54 -9.92
N ARG A 268 -24.58 22.39 -10.00
CA ARG A 268 -25.49 23.45 -10.46
C ARG A 268 -25.43 24.71 -9.59
N SER A 269 -25.52 24.55 -8.25
CA SER A 269 -25.43 25.67 -7.29
C SER A 269 -24.09 26.40 -7.43
N PHE A 270 -22.99 25.66 -7.48
CA PHE A 270 -21.64 26.19 -7.64
C PHE A 270 -21.47 27.00 -8.92
N ALA A 271 -21.95 26.47 -10.05
CA ALA A 271 -21.91 27.16 -11.34
C ALA A 271 -22.76 28.43 -11.36
N GLN A 272 -23.96 28.41 -10.75
CA GLN A 272 -24.82 29.59 -10.65
C GLN A 272 -24.19 30.68 -9.76
N MET A 273 -23.57 30.31 -8.63
CA MET A 273 -22.83 31.22 -7.76
C MET A 273 -21.65 31.87 -8.50
N LYS A 274 -20.90 31.08 -9.29
CA LYS A 274 -19.80 31.58 -10.13
C LYS A 274 -20.27 32.52 -11.24
N ARG A 275 -21.44 32.28 -11.85
CA ARG A 275 -22.05 33.22 -12.81
C ARG A 275 -22.43 34.56 -12.13
N ARG A 276 -23.03 34.54 -10.94
CA ARG A 276 -23.40 35.76 -10.16
C ARG A 276 -22.18 36.57 -9.72
N LYS A 277 -21.14 35.94 -9.18
CA LYS A 277 -19.89 36.65 -8.81
C LYS A 277 -19.20 37.35 -9.98
N ARG A 278 -19.56 37.03 -11.23
CA ARG A 278 -19.05 37.67 -12.44
C ARG A 278 -19.94 38.79 -12.97
N SER A 279 -21.19 38.91 -12.53
CA SER A 279 -22.05 40.08 -12.78
C SER A 279 -21.84 41.18 -11.74
N ASP A 280 -21.59 40.80 -10.48
CA ASP A 280 -21.54 41.73 -9.35
C ASP A 280 -20.20 42.50 -9.26
N GLU A 281 -19.20 42.17 -10.09
CA GLU A 281 -18.01 43.02 -10.31
C GLU A 281 -18.36 44.35 -11.03
N THR A 282 -19.62 44.54 -11.44
CA THR A 282 -20.20 45.80 -11.95
C THR A 282 -21.33 46.36 -11.08
N GLY A 283 -21.12 46.39 -9.76
CA GLY A 283 -21.81 47.29 -8.83
C GLY A 283 -22.95 46.69 -8.01
N GLY A 284 -22.89 46.90 -6.69
CA GLY A 284 -23.94 46.56 -5.72
C GLY A 284 -23.41 45.68 -4.59
N GLU A 285 -23.54 46.15 -3.34
CA GLU A 285 -23.26 45.30 -2.16
C GLU A 285 -24.34 44.21 -2.05
N ALA A 286 -23.93 42.95 -2.04
CA ALA A 286 -24.83 41.81 -1.98
C ALA A 286 -25.13 41.42 -0.52
N ASN A 287 -26.41 41.46 -0.13
CA ASN A 287 -26.88 40.94 1.16
C ASN A 287 -26.56 39.43 1.30
N ASP A 288 -25.88 39.08 2.39
CA ASP A 288 -25.36 37.74 2.66
C ASP A 288 -26.49 36.73 2.94
N THR A 289 -27.01 36.12 1.87
CA THR A 289 -28.06 35.09 2.00
C THR A 289 -27.39 33.78 2.42
N GLN A 290 -27.40 33.53 3.73
CA GLN A 290 -26.64 32.50 4.45
C GLN A 290 -27.08 31.03 4.18
N GLY A 291 -27.27 30.66 2.92
CA GLY A 291 -27.42 29.27 2.48
C GLY A 291 -26.07 28.57 2.46
N LYS A 292 -25.87 27.59 3.36
CA LYS A 292 -24.59 26.88 3.55
C LYS A 292 -24.17 26.08 2.30
N ASN A 293 -23.49 26.73 1.36
CA ASN A 293 -22.65 26.09 0.34
C ASN A 293 -21.42 25.47 1.03
N LYS A 294 -21.64 24.35 1.72
CA LYS A 294 -20.61 23.58 2.41
C LYS A 294 -19.62 23.03 1.38
N ALA A 295 -18.33 23.34 1.55
CA ALA A 295 -17.28 22.88 0.67
C ALA A 295 -17.35 21.34 0.46
N LEU A 296 -17.19 20.91 -0.79
CA LEU A 296 -17.23 19.50 -1.16
C LEU A 296 -16.00 18.77 -0.60
N ASN A 297 -16.19 18.01 0.48
CA ASN A 297 -15.15 17.15 1.04
C ASN A 297 -14.94 15.92 0.14
N GLU A 298 -14.13 16.07 -0.91
CA GLU A 298 -13.95 15.05 -1.94
C GLU A 298 -13.13 13.83 -1.46
N SER A 299 -12.34 13.98 -0.40
CA SER A 299 -11.54 12.90 0.18
C SER A 299 -11.96 12.60 1.61
N GLN A 300 -12.28 11.35 1.91
CA GLN A 300 -12.63 10.94 3.28
C GLN A 300 -11.35 10.84 4.13
N GLN A 301 -11.27 11.60 5.21
CA GLN A 301 -10.21 11.42 6.21
C GLN A 301 -10.46 10.13 7.01
N ILE A 302 -9.43 9.30 7.12
CA ILE A 302 -9.48 8.03 7.83
C ILE A 302 -8.27 7.94 8.75
N THR A 303 -8.54 7.83 10.05
CA THR A 303 -7.51 7.58 11.06
C THR A 303 -7.69 6.20 11.66
N SER A 304 -6.59 5.55 12.04
CA SER A 304 -6.61 4.23 12.68
C SER A 304 -5.45 4.11 13.65
N VAL A 305 -5.78 3.76 14.89
CA VAL A 305 -4.86 3.45 15.98
C VAL A 305 -4.73 1.93 16.06
N TYR A 306 -3.52 1.42 15.90
CA TYR A 306 -3.19 0.00 15.96
C TYR A 306 -2.68 -0.37 17.33
N LEU A 307 -3.06 -1.56 17.78
CA LEU A 307 -2.62 -2.14 19.05
C LEU A 307 -1.59 -3.25 18.78
N ASP A 308 -0.54 -3.29 19.59
CA ASP A 308 0.45 -4.38 19.71
C ASP A 308 1.01 -4.37 21.15
N ASN A 309 1.81 -5.35 21.53
CA ASN A 309 2.51 -5.37 22.81
C ASN A 309 3.94 -4.83 22.71
N LYS A 310 4.65 -4.81 23.85
CA LYS A 310 6.00 -4.25 23.97
C LYS A 310 7.01 -4.95 23.07
N GLU A 311 6.82 -6.24 22.84
CA GLU A 311 7.64 -7.16 22.05
C GLU A 311 7.28 -7.17 20.55
N ALA A 312 6.29 -6.37 20.13
CA ALA A 312 5.80 -6.28 18.75
C ALA A 312 5.41 -7.65 18.15
N THR A 313 4.65 -8.45 18.91
CA THR A 313 4.23 -9.80 18.50
C THR A 313 3.23 -9.78 17.35
N CYS A 314 2.26 -8.86 17.36
CA CYS A 314 1.31 -8.73 16.24
C CYS A 314 2.06 -8.31 14.97
N TYR A 315 3.00 -7.37 15.04
CA TYR A 315 3.89 -7.03 13.93
C TYR A 315 4.62 -8.26 13.38
N SER A 316 5.29 -9.02 14.25
CA SER A 316 6.10 -10.19 13.89
C SER A 316 5.26 -11.28 13.20
N ASN A 317 4.12 -11.64 13.79
CA ASN A 317 3.22 -12.63 13.21
C ASN A 317 2.62 -12.16 11.88
N ARG A 318 2.30 -10.85 11.75
CA ARG A 318 1.76 -10.27 10.52
C ARG A 318 2.79 -10.09 9.39
N ILE A 319 4.09 -9.96 9.68
CA ILE A 319 5.14 -9.84 8.66
C ILE A 319 5.65 -11.21 8.20
N LEU A 320 5.78 -12.17 9.12
CA LEU A 320 6.06 -13.57 8.83
C LEU A 320 4.88 -14.31 8.19
N ARG A 321 3.67 -13.74 8.27
CA ARG A 321 2.41 -14.29 7.72
C ARG A 321 2.00 -15.62 8.34
N PHE A 322 2.11 -15.73 9.65
CA PHE A 322 1.57 -16.90 10.33
C PHE A 322 0.06 -17.02 10.12
N GLU A 323 -0.40 -18.27 10.03
CA GLU A 323 -1.81 -18.61 10.05
C GLU A 323 -2.46 -18.06 11.32
N ASN A 324 -3.71 -17.61 11.22
CA ASN A 324 -4.43 -16.90 12.27
C ASN A 324 -3.73 -15.63 12.82
N ALA A 325 -2.76 -15.03 12.11
CA ALA A 325 -2.08 -13.81 12.59
C ALA A 325 -3.04 -12.60 12.64
N GLN A 326 -3.41 -12.23 13.86
CA GLN A 326 -4.40 -11.18 14.14
C GLN A 326 -3.77 -9.78 14.25
N LEU A 327 -4.57 -8.76 13.93
CA LEU A 327 -4.22 -7.35 14.08
C LEU A 327 -5.48 -6.53 14.43
N ILE A 328 -5.47 -5.92 15.61
CA ILE A 328 -6.55 -5.03 16.09
C ILE A 328 -6.22 -3.58 15.74
N ARG A 329 -7.25 -2.81 15.40
CA ARG A 329 -7.17 -1.35 15.28
C ARG A 329 -8.50 -0.67 15.59
N PHE A 330 -8.43 0.48 16.24
CA PHE A 330 -9.59 1.36 16.45
C PHE A 330 -9.56 2.45 15.38
N ARG A 331 -10.67 2.65 14.68
CA ARG A 331 -10.77 3.49 13.48
C ARG A 331 -11.91 4.49 13.61
N TRP A 332 -11.69 5.70 13.14
CA TRP A 332 -12.76 6.67 12.92
C TRP A 332 -12.65 7.31 11.54
N TYR A 333 -13.70 8.03 11.19
CA TYR A 333 -13.80 8.80 9.96
C TYR A 333 -13.98 10.28 10.30
N ASN A 334 -13.41 11.14 9.45
CA ASN A 334 -13.37 12.59 9.59
C ASN A 334 -12.64 13.05 10.87
N GLU A 335 -12.72 14.33 11.19
CA GLU A 335 -12.09 14.95 12.37
C GLU A 335 -12.68 14.40 13.67
N ASN A 336 -11.93 14.42 14.77
CA ASN A 336 -12.35 13.89 16.07
C ASN A 336 -12.15 14.97 17.15
N ASP A 337 -13.20 15.73 17.38
CA ASP A 337 -13.20 16.93 18.23
C ASP A 337 -13.46 16.59 19.70
N GLY A 338 -13.16 15.34 20.11
CA GLY A 338 -13.39 14.84 21.47
C GLY A 338 -14.82 14.35 21.76
N ASP A 339 -15.77 14.55 20.83
CA ASP A 339 -17.18 14.16 20.96
C ASP A 339 -17.37 12.76 21.61
N PRO A 340 -18.01 12.67 22.80
CA PRO A 340 -18.25 11.41 23.51
C PRO A 340 -19.10 10.38 22.74
N GLU A 341 -19.99 10.85 21.86
CA GLU A 341 -20.92 10.00 21.09
C GLU A 341 -20.33 9.54 19.76
N LYS A 342 -19.20 10.10 19.34
CA LYS A 342 -18.53 9.77 18.08
C LYS A 342 -18.30 8.26 17.97
N ILE A 343 -18.77 7.69 16.86
CA ILE A 343 -18.65 6.25 16.59
C ILE A 343 -17.21 5.89 16.21
N ILE A 344 -16.60 5.03 17.02
CA ILE A 344 -15.32 4.39 16.78
C ILE A 344 -15.56 2.94 16.33
N PHE A 345 -14.96 2.58 15.20
CA PHE A 345 -15.00 1.24 14.64
C PHE A 345 -13.85 0.41 15.23
N ILE A 346 -14.19 -0.55 16.07
CA ILE A 346 -13.24 -1.51 16.61
C ILE A 346 -13.09 -2.62 15.58
N GLU A 347 -11.94 -2.70 14.89
CA GLU A 347 -11.71 -3.63 13.79
C GLU A 347 -10.66 -4.70 14.12
N ARG A 348 -10.97 -5.96 13.81
CA ARG A 348 -10.02 -7.09 13.79
C ARG A 348 -9.72 -7.49 12.35
N LYS A 349 -8.47 -7.81 12.06
CA LYS A 349 -8.05 -8.49 10.83
C LYS A 349 -7.37 -9.80 11.16
N ILE A 350 -7.82 -10.90 10.56
CA ILE A 350 -7.17 -12.20 10.66
C ILE A 350 -6.40 -12.44 9.36
N HIS A 351 -5.29 -13.17 9.43
CA HIS A 351 -4.65 -13.71 8.24
C HIS A 351 -4.95 -15.19 8.16
N HIS A 352 -5.44 -15.62 7.00
CA HIS A 352 -5.47 -17.00 6.59
C HIS A 352 -4.56 -17.17 5.37
N GLU A 353 -3.74 -18.22 5.39
CA GLU A 353 -2.84 -18.63 4.33
C GLU A 353 -3.59 -19.39 3.24
N GLU A 354 -3.11 -19.28 2.01
CA GLU A 354 -3.84 -19.76 0.82
C GLU A 354 -4.10 -21.28 0.81
N TRP A 355 -3.32 -22.07 1.56
CA TRP A 355 -3.50 -23.53 1.66
C TRP A 355 -4.66 -23.95 2.57
N THR A 356 -5.17 -23.07 3.43
CA THR A 356 -6.34 -23.35 4.28
C THR A 356 -7.65 -23.38 3.51
N GLY A 357 -7.69 -22.74 2.34
CA GLY A 357 -8.92 -22.43 1.61
C GLY A 357 -9.71 -21.24 2.21
N GLU A 358 -9.33 -20.72 3.38
CA GLU A 358 -10.01 -19.59 4.01
C GLU A 358 -9.47 -18.25 3.51
N THR A 359 -10.36 -17.27 3.31
CA THR A 359 -9.95 -15.91 2.93
C THR A 359 -9.73 -15.03 4.14
N SER A 360 -8.57 -14.36 4.19
CA SER A 360 -8.17 -13.47 5.29
C SER A 360 -9.26 -12.47 5.69
N THR A 361 -9.88 -12.67 6.86
CA THR A 361 -11.10 -11.97 7.26
C THR A 361 -10.84 -10.57 7.83
N LYS A 362 -11.88 -9.71 7.75
CA LYS A 362 -11.90 -8.40 8.41
C LYS A 362 -13.26 -8.17 9.05
N GLU A 363 -13.25 -8.06 10.37
CA GLU A 363 -14.45 -7.90 11.18
C GLU A 363 -14.43 -6.56 11.93
N ARG A 364 -15.60 -6.06 12.31
CA ARG A 364 -15.71 -4.83 13.09
C ARG A 364 -17.04 -4.73 13.83
N PHE A 365 -17.04 -4.00 14.93
CA PHE A 365 -18.25 -3.48 15.57
C PHE A 365 -18.09 -1.98 15.87
N GLU A 366 -19.20 -1.34 16.22
CA GLU A 366 -19.31 0.10 16.49
C GLU A 366 -19.42 0.35 18.00
N LEU A 367 -18.60 1.26 18.51
CA LEU A 367 -18.57 1.65 19.92
C LEU A 367 -18.46 3.18 20.03
N GLU A 368 -19.26 3.80 20.90
CA GLU A 368 -19.20 5.23 21.16
C GLU A 368 -17.91 5.59 21.91
N GLN A 369 -17.27 6.70 21.55
CA GLN A 369 -15.96 7.13 22.05
C GLN A 369 -15.83 7.05 23.58
N LYS A 370 -16.86 7.46 24.32
CA LYS A 370 -16.93 7.41 25.79
C LYS A 370 -16.71 6.02 26.42
N HIS A 371 -16.94 4.95 25.67
CA HIS A 371 -16.78 3.57 26.13
C HIS A 371 -15.47 2.91 25.67
N VAL A 372 -14.77 3.48 24.68
CA VAL A 372 -13.59 2.83 24.05
C VAL A 372 -12.45 2.61 25.04
N PHE A 373 -12.16 3.57 25.92
CA PHE A 373 -11.10 3.42 26.92
C PHE A 373 -11.43 2.30 27.92
N LYS A 374 -12.66 2.26 28.45
CA LYS A 374 -13.12 1.22 29.39
C LYS A 374 -13.17 -0.17 28.74
N PHE A 375 -13.51 -0.25 27.46
CA PHE A 375 -13.45 -1.50 26.69
C PHE A 375 -12.00 -2.01 26.60
N MET A 376 -11.08 -1.14 26.16
CA MET A 376 -9.66 -1.47 25.96
C MET A 376 -8.94 -1.87 27.25
N THR A 377 -9.30 -1.28 28.40
CA THR A 377 -8.69 -1.58 29.71
C THR A 377 -9.39 -2.74 30.46
N GLY A 378 -10.38 -3.39 29.86
CA GLY A 378 -11.14 -4.47 30.52
C GLY A 378 -12.14 -4.00 31.59
N GLN A 379 -12.25 -2.69 31.85
CA GLN A 379 -13.17 -2.11 32.84
C GLN A 379 -14.66 -2.17 32.45
N MET A 380 -14.97 -2.46 31.18
CA MET A 380 -16.33 -2.57 30.67
C MET A 380 -16.73 -4.04 30.47
N ASP A 381 -17.79 -4.48 31.16
CA ASP A 381 -18.48 -5.74 30.85
C ASP A 381 -19.22 -5.61 29.51
N VAL A 382 -18.67 -6.27 28.49
CA VAL A 382 -19.22 -6.35 27.13
C VAL A 382 -20.63 -6.98 27.13
N ARG A 383 -20.86 -8.05 27.90
CA ARG A 383 -22.14 -8.77 27.90
C ARG A 383 -23.25 -7.89 28.45
N ARG A 384 -22.98 -7.20 29.56
CA ARG A 384 -23.91 -6.22 30.16
C ARG A 384 -24.18 -5.06 29.21
N PHE A 385 -23.14 -4.46 28.61
CA PHE A 385 -23.29 -3.35 27.66
C PHE A 385 -24.18 -3.72 26.46
N PHE A 386 -23.97 -4.88 25.84
CA PHE A 386 -24.81 -5.32 24.71
C PHE A 386 -26.22 -5.79 25.13
N LEU A 387 -26.45 -6.15 26.39
CA LEU A 387 -27.79 -6.43 26.94
C LEU A 387 -28.58 -5.13 27.18
N GLU A 388 -27.95 -4.12 27.78
CA GLU A 388 -28.52 -2.78 27.98
C GLU A 388 -28.82 -2.11 26.63
N LYS A 389 -27.91 -2.22 25.64
CA LYS A 389 -28.14 -1.70 24.28
C LYS A 389 -29.31 -2.40 23.58
N ARG A 390 -29.49 -3.72 23.75
CA ARG A 390 -30.65 -4.47 23.22
C ARG A 390 -31.97 -4.06 23.86
N THR A 391 -32.01 -3.92 25.17
CA THR A 391 -33.24 -3.53 25.91
C THR A 391 -33.64 -2.07 25.62
N ALA A 392 -32.67 -1.16 25.45
CA ALA A 392 -32.94 0.20 24.98
C ALA A 392 -33.49 0.25 23.54
N LEU A 393 -33.01 -0.61 22.64
CA LEU A 393 -33.51 -0.73 21.27
C LEU A 393 -34.96 -1.23 21.21
N GLY A 394 -35.34 -2.19 22.07
CA GLY A 394 -36.71 -2.70 22.17
C GLY A 394 -37.75 -1.70 22.72
N ARG A 395 -37.32 -0.55 23.26
CA ARG A 395 -38.18 0.52 23.78
C ARG A 395 -38.40 1.68 22.81
N ARG A 396 -37.76 1.68 21.63
CA ARG A 396 -37.93 2.75 20.63
C ARG A 396 -38.98 2.34 19.60
N PRO A 397 -39.91 3.24 19.20
CA PRO A 397 -40.82 2.97 18.10
C PRO A 397 -40.04 2.76 16.79
N PRO A 398 -40.53 1.92 15.86
CA PRO A 398 -39.81 1.54 14.65
C PRO A 398 -39.75 2.68 13.62
N LEU A 399 -38.79 3.58 13.78
CA LEU A 399 -38.48 4.62 12.79
C LEU A 399 -37.62 4.07 11.64
N GLU A 400 -38.30 3.91 10.50
CA GLU A 400 -37.78 3.88 9.13
C GLU A 400 -36.45 3.15 8.81
N LYS A 401 -36.56 1.90 8.35
CA LYS A 401 -36.16 1.41 7.00
C LYS A 401 -35.87 -0.10 7.01
N GLY A 402 -36.89 -0.89 6.68
CA GLY A 402 -36.81 -2.24 6.08
C GLY A 402 -36.02 -3.34 6.81
N THR A 403 -35.48 -3.09 8.00
CA THR A 403 -34.55 -3.99 8.68
C THR A 403 -35.30 -4.76 9.77
N SER A 404 -35.53 -6.07 9.58
CA SER A 404 -36.33 -6.85 10.51
C SER A 404 -35.70 -6.92 11.91
N LEU A 405 -36.54 -6.90 12.96
CA LEU A 405 -36.07 -6.94 14.36
C LEU A 405 -35.12 -8.13 14.61
N ALA A 406 -35.43 -9.30 14.03
CA ALA A 406 -34.60 -10.49 14.08
C ALA A 406 -33.19 -10.29 13.50
N SER A 407 -33.05 -9.53 12.40
CA SER A 407 -31.75 -9.23 11.80
C SER A 407 -30.89 -8.33 12.71
N LEU A 408 -31.51 -7.36 13.39
CA LEU A 408 -30.86 -6.51 14.39
C LEU A 408 -30.39 -7.33 15.60
N HIS A 409 -31.20 -8.25 16.10
CA HIS A 409 -30.80 -9.17 17.18
C HIS A 409 -29.63 -10.09 16.77
N LYS A 410 -29.64 -10.63 15.55
CA LYS A 410 -28.53 -11.43 15.01
C LYS A 410 -27.23 -10.62 14.91
N LYS A 411 -27.31 -9.37 14.42
CA LYS A 411 -26.17 -8.43 14.36
C LYS A 411 -25.65 -8.09 15.75
N ALA A 412 -26.54 -7.81 16.72
CA ALA A 412 -26.16 -7.53 18.10
C ALA A 412 -25.42 -8.71 18.76
N LYS A 413 -25.92 -9.95 18.60
CA LYS A 413 -25.26 -11.16 19.13
C LYS A 413 -23.88 -11.39 18.49
N LYS A 414 -23.73 -11.16 17.18
CA LYS A 414 -22.42 -11.23 16.49
C LYS A 414 -21.45 -10.16 17.02
N ASN A 415 -21.92 -8.93 17.22
CA ASN A 415 -21.11 -7.84 17.77
C ASN A 415 -20.68 -8.12 19.22
N GLU A 416 -21.55 -8.70 20.05
CA GLU A 416 -21.25 -9.10 21.43
C GLU A 416 -20.13 -10.16 21.49
N ALA A 417 -20.23 -11.20 20.66
CA ALA A 417 -19.19 -12.23 20.55
C ALA A 417 -17.84 -11.65 20.09
N LEU A 418 -17.85 -10.89 18.99
CA LEU A 418 -16.64 -10.24 18.45
C LEU A 418 -16.01 -9.27 19.45
N ALA A 419 -16.82 -8.49 20.18
CA ALA A 419 -16.32 -7.58 21.20
C ALA A 419 -15.68 -8.33 22.36
N LYS A 420 -16.27 -9.44 22.81
CA LYS A 420 -15.69 -10.30 23.86
C LYS A 420 -14.35 -10.88 23.40
N GLU A 421 -14.28 -11.46 22.21
CA GLU A 421 -13.03 -12.01 21.64
C GLU A 421 -11.92 -10.95 21.52
N ILE A 422 -12.25 -9.76 21.00
CA ILE A 422 -11.28 -8.66 20.87
C ILE A 422 -10.80 -8.18 22.24
N GLN A 423 -11.70 -8.02 23.23
CA GLN A 423 -11.31 -7.63 24.58
C GLN A 423 -10.43 -8.70 25.25
N THR A 424 -10.80 -9.97 25.14
CA THR A 424 -10.00 -11.09 25.66
C THR A 424 -8.59 -11.10 25.06
N MET A 425 -8.45 -10.90 23.74
CA MET A 425 -7.15 -10.82 23.07
C MET A 425 -6.31 -9.63 23.53
N ILE A 426 -6.93 -8.45 23.72
CA ILE A 426 -6.24 -7.25 24.23
C ILE A 426 -5.65 -7.52 25.61
N MET A 427 -6.45 -8.10 26.52
CA MET A 427 -6.02 -8.38 27.89
C MET A 427 -4.98 -9.51 27.96
N GLN A 428 -5.19 -10.62 27.25
CA GLN A 428 -4.30 -11.79 27.28
C GLN A 428 -2.91 -11.51 26.69
N ASN A 429 -2.83 -10.76 25.59
CA ASN A 429 -1.57 -10.49 24.91
C ASN A 429 -0.92 -9.16 25.35
N GLY A 430 -1.52 -8.42 26.29
CA GLY A 430 -1.03 -7.12 26.77
C GLY A 430 -0.99 -6.05 25.67
N LEU A 431 -2.01 -6.00 24.81
CA LEU A 431 -2.01 -5.13 23.63
C LEU A 431 -2.37 -3.68 24.01
N GLU A 432 -1.54 -2.73 23.57
CA GLU A 432 -1.73 -1.31 23.84
C GLU A 432 -1.58 -0.46 22.56
N PRO A 433 -2.15 0.76 22.51
CA PRO A 433 -2.02 1.64 21.35
C PRO A 433 -0.55 2.00 21.09
N ILE A 434 -0.03 1.55 19.94
CA ILE A 434 1.40 1.72 19.58
C ILE A 434 1.60 2.65 18.38
N ILE A 435 0.69 2.61 17.39
CA ILE A 435 0.83 3.37 16.14
C ILE A 435 -0.50 3.98 15.72
N ARG A 436 -0.51 5.27 15.38
CA ARG A 436 -1.58 5.92 14.62
C ARG A 436 -1.17 6.07 13.17
N THR A 437 -2.09 5.77 12.24
CA THR A 437 -1.98 6.15 10.83
C THR A 437 -3.19 7.00 10.43
N SER A 438 -2.98 8.16 9.82
CA SER A 438 -4.03 9.00 9.24
C SER A 438 -3.76 9.22 7.75
N TYR A 439 -4.81 9.29 6.93
CA TYR A 439 -4.70 9.54 5.49
C TYR A 439 -6.04 10.04 4.91
N LEU A 440 -5.98 10.69 3.75
CA LEU A 440 -7.16 11.06 2.97
C LEU A 440 -7.41 9.99 1.92
N ARG A 441 -8.68 9.63 1.68
CA ARG A 441 -9.06 8.58 0.73
C ARG A 441 -10.04 9.09 -0.34
N SER A 442 -9.63 8.97 -1.60
CA SER A 442 -10.53 8.94 -2.76
C SER A 442 -10.94 7.50 -3.05
N ALA A 443 -12.21 7.26 -3.41
CA ALA A 443 -12.73 5.94 -3.74
C ALA A 443 -13.50 5.96 -5.06
N PHE A 444 -13.37 4.89 -5.85
CA PHE A 444 -13.96 4.76 -7.18
C PHE A 444 -14.57 3.37 -7.31
N GLN A 445 -15.87 3.31 -7.58
CA GLN A 445 -16.61 2.06 -7.82
C GLN A 445 -17.94 2.36 -8.50
N LEU A 446 -18.37 1.50 -9.43
CA LEU A 446 -19.74 1.50 -9.92
C LEU A 446 -20.72 1.13 -8.78
N SER A 447 -21.96 1.61 -8.87
CA SER A 447 -23.04 1.32 -7.91
C SER A 447 -23.67 -0.05 -8.14
N ASN A 448 -23.83 -0.43 -9.41
CA ASN A 448 -24.37 -1.72 -9.86
C ASN A 448 -23.31 -2.83 -9.93
N ASP A 449 -22.04 -2.49 -10.14
CA ASP A 449 -20.95 -3.46 -10.29
C ASP A 449 -19.91 -3.39 -9.15
N ASN A 450 -19.53 -4.58 -8.66
CA ASN A 450 -18.53 -4.80 -7.62
C ASN A 450 -17.21 -5.41 -8.15
N SER A 451 -17.12 -5.66 -9.46
CA SER A 451 -15.99 -6.31 -10.16
C SER A 451 -14.66 -5.62 -9.91
N VAL A 452 -14.62 -4.29 -10.05
CA VAL A 452 -13.44 -3.44 -9.84
C VAL A 452 -13.78 -2.36 -8.82
N ARG A 453 -12.92 -2.20 -7.82
CA ARG A 453 -12.91 -1.05 -6.93
C ARG A 453 -11.49 -0.51 -6.81
N ILE A 454 -11.33 0.79 -6.98
CA ILE A 454 -10.05 1.48 -6.77
C ILE A 454 -10.19 2.43 -5.58
N SER A 455 -9.14 2.56 -4.77
CA SER A 455 -9.01 3.66 -3.82
C SER A 455 -7.60 4.19 -3.79
N ILE A 456 -7.46 5.51 -3.70
CA ILE A 456 -6.18 6.21 -3.60
C ILE A 456 -6.10 6.85 -2.23
N ASP A 457 -5.09 6.47 -1.46
CA ASP A 457 -4.78 7.05 -0.15
C ASP A 457 -3.66 8.08 -0.30
N THR A 458 -3.94 9.34 0.01
CA THR A 458 -3.01 10.48 -0.05
C THR A 458 -2.72 11.04 1.34
N ASN A 459 -1.70 11.91 1.44
CA ASN A 459 -1.28 12.56 2.69
C ASN A 459 -1.12 11.59 3.88
N VAL A 460 -0.55 10.41 3.61
CA VAL A 460 -0.40 9.34 4.60
C VAL A 460 0.59 9.79 5.67
N SER A 461 0.09 9.90 6.90
CA SER A 461 0.84 10.26 8.09
C SER A 461 0.81 9.15 9.14
N MET A 462 1.85 9.13 9.96
CA MET A 462 2.14 8.12 10.97
C MET A 462 2.60 8.84 12.24
N LEU A 463 2.15 8.35 13.39
CA LEU A 463 2.45 8.91 14.71
C LEU A 463 2.64 7.77 15.71
N ASN A 464 3.59 7.95 16.62
CA ASN A 464 3.80 7.08 17.77
C ASN A 464 2.66 7.29 18.80
N GLU A 465 1.95 6.23 19.15
CA GLU A 465 0.91 6.25 20.20
C GLU A 465 1.44 5.77 21.56
N TYR A 466 2.60 5.12 21.60
CA TYR A 466 3.14 4.50 22.80
C TYR A 466 3.54 5.56 23.85
N VAL A 467 2.94 5.45 25.05
CA VAL A 467 3.16 6.33 26.21
C VAL A 467 3.23 5.48 27.47
N SER A 468 4.01 5.91 28.47
CA SER A 468 4.25 5.16 29.72
C SER A 468 3.04 5.14 30.67
N LYS A 469 2.26 6.22 30.70
CA LYS A 469 0.98 6.34 31.43
C LYS A 469 -0.07 6.87 30.44
N ARG A 470 -1.26 6.29 30.45
CA ARG A 470 -2.32 6.58 29.48
C ARG A 470 -3.64 6.90 30.17
N GLU A 471 -4.18 8.08 29.88
CA GLU A 471 -5.47 8.55 30.40
C GLU A 471 -6.60 8.45 29.36
N HIS A 472 -6.24 8.36 28.07
CA HIS A 472 -7.17 8.27 26.94
C HIS A 472 -6.77 7.16 25.98
N TRP A 473 -7.76 6.56 25.29
CA TRP A 473 -7.53 5.43 24.38
C TRP A 473 -6.61 5.74 23.19
N CYS A 474 -6.39 7.02 22.88
CA CYS A 474 -5.37 7.50 21.94
C CYS A 474 -4.89 8.90 22.37
N ARG A 475 -3.67 9.30 21.97
CA ARG A 475 -3.08 10.62 22.27
C ARG A 475 -3.89 11.79 21.69
N LEU A 476 -3.86 12.94 22.33
CA LEU A 476 -4.54 14.12 21.80
C LEU A 476 -3.79 14.69 20.58
N ALA A 477 -4.50 15.33 19.65
CA ALA A 477 -3.88 15.88 18.44
C ALA A 477 -2.86 17.00 18.76
N GLU A 478 -3.17 17.84 19.74
CA GLU A 478 -2.32 18.94 20.22
C GLU A 478 -0.98 18.43 20.79
N GLU A 479 -1.04 17.37 21.61
CA GLU A 479 0.12 16.71 22.20
C GLU A 479 1.05 16.18 21.10
N ALA A 480 0.49 15.48 20.12
CA ALA A 480 1.20 14.90 18.97
C ALA A 480 1.80 15.95 18.01
N LEU A 481 1.22 17.15 17.96
CA LEU A 481 1.71 18.26 17.15
C LEU A 481 2.89 18.98 17.83
N ARG A 482 2.85 19.16 19.15
CA ARG A 482 3.94 19.82 19.92
C ARG A 482 5.28 19.09 19.79
N THR A 483 5.28 17.77 19.71
CA THR A 483 6.53 16.96 19.74
C THR A 483 7.16 16.73 18.36
N ASN A 484 6.51 17.15 17.27
CA ASN A 484 6.97 16.92 15.89
C ASN A 484 7.30 15.43 15.58
N GLU A 485 6.59 14.51 16.25
CA GLU A 485 6.75 13.06 16.08
C GLU A 485 6.11 12.53 14.79
N ILE A 486 5.25 13.32 14.14
CA ILE A 486 4.52 12.92 12.94
C ILE A 486 5.51 12.67 11.78
N ARG A 487 5.40 11.50 11.15
CA ARG A 487 6.12 11.14 9.92
C ARG A 487 5.13 11.06 8.77
N ARG A 488 5.46 11.65 7.62
CA ARG A 488 4.59 11.70 6.42
C ARG A 488 5.27 10.97 5.26
N LEU A 489 4.50 10.22 4.47
CA LEU A 489 5.04 9.48 3.32
C LEU A 489 5.12 10.37 2.07
N ASN A 490 6.16 10.15 1.25
CA ASN A 490 6.43 10.89 0.01
C ASN A 490 5.69 10.37 -1.23
N TYR A 491 4.76 9.43 -1.05
CA TYR A 491 3.97 8.82 -2.12
C TYR A 491 2.50 8.62 -1.70
N ALA A 492 1.63 8.54 -2.70
CA ALA A 492 0.27 8.02 -2.55
C ALA A 492 0.27 6.49 -2.64
N ILE A 493 -0.73 5.85 -2.06
CA ILE A 493 -0.94 4.40 -2.15
C ILE A 493 -2.24 4.16 -2.91
N ILE A 494 -2.16 3.54 -4.09
CA ILE A 494 -3.33 3.04 -4.81
C ILE A 494 -3.58 1.58 -4.41
N GLU A 495 -4.83 1.25 -4.09
CA GLU A 495 -5.31 -0.09 -3.77
C GLU A 495 -6.37 -0.47 -4.80
N VAL A 496 -6.03 -1.40 -5.69
CA VAL A 496 -6.93 -1.98 -6.69
C VAL A 496 -7.50 -3.27 -6.12
N LYS A 497 -8.82 -3.44 -6.21
CA LYS A 497 -9.54 -4.63 -5.74
C LYS A 497 -10.35 -5.20 -6.89
N LEU A 498 -10.11 -6.47 -7.18
CA LEU A 498 -10.76 -7.20 -8.25
C LEU A 498 -11.53 -8.38 -7.66
N LYS A 499 -12.75 -8.60 -8.16
CA LYS A 499 -13.48 -9.87 -8.01
C LYS A 499 -13.16 -10.83 -9.17
N VAL A 500 -12.79 -10.28 -10.33
CA VAL A 500 -12.46 -11.03 -11.55
C VAL A 500 -11.01 -11.52 -11.49
N GLU A 501 -10.74 -12.72 -12.02
CA GLU A 501 -9.40 -13.31 -12.06
C GLU A 501 -8.42 -12.53 -12.95
N LYS A 502 -8.91 -12.01 -14.08
CA LYS A 502 -8.12 -11.20 -15.02
C LYS A 502 -8.25 -9.70 -14.70
N ILE A 503 -7.11 -9.01 -14.73
CA ILE A 503 -7.06 -7.54 -14.60
C ILE A 503 -7.60 -6.92 -15.89
N PRO A 504 -8.57 -5.98 -15.85
CA PRO A 504 -9.06 -5.30 -17.05
C PRO A 504 -7.95 -4.49 -17.74
N HIS A 505 -7.95 -4.47 -19.08
CA HIS A 505 -6.91 -3.82 -19.89
C HIS A 505 -6.69 -2.35 -19.48
N TRP A 506 -7.77 -1.58 -19.33
CA TRP A 506 -7.69 -0.17 -18.90
C TRP A 506 -7.02 0.03 -17.53
N VAL A 507 -7.13 -0.93 -16.61
CA VAL A 507 -6.43 -0.89 -15.31
C VAL A 507 -4.94 -1.15 -15.52
N GLN A 508 -4.61 -2.09 -16.41
CA GLN A 508 -3.23 -2.39 -16.78
C GLN A 508 -2.58 -1.21 -17.53
N ASP A 509 -3.29 -0.53 -18.42
CA ASP A 509 -2.85 0.68 -19.12
C ASP A 509 -2.54 1.81 -18.13
N ILE A 510 -3.41 2.05 -17.14
CA ILE A 510 -3.15 3.02 -16.08
C ILE A 510 -1.88 2.62 -15.33
N LEU A 511 -1.76 1.36 -14.89
CA LEU A 511 -0.61 0.86 -14.13
C LEU A 511 0.71 0.87 -14.93
N ASN A 512 0.65 0.79 -16.26
CA ASN A 512 1.80 0.90 -17.15
C ASN A 512 2.14 2.35 -17.50
N SER A 513 1.16 3.26 -17.53
CA SER A 513 1.34 4.65 -18.00
C SER A 513 2.13 5.54 -17.05
N ASN A 514 2.13 5.23 -15.74
CA ASN A 514 2.92 5.96 -14.73
C ASN A 514 3.96 5.05 -14.08
N HIS A 515 4.89 5.68 -13.33
CA HIS A 515 5.95 4.99 -12.59
C HIS A 515 5.42 4.37 -11.28
N PHE A 516 4.42 3.49 -11.38
CA PHE A 516 3.88 2.74 -10.26
C PHE A 516 4.88 1.72 -9.76
N ILE A 517 5.14 1.72 -8.46
CA ILE A 517 5.93 0.67 -7.81
C ILE A 517 4.97 -0.34 -7.19
N ASN A 518 4.96 -1.57 -7.73
CA ASN A 518 4.20 -2.67 -7.15
C ASN A 518 4.71 -2.96 -5.73
N ALA A 519 3.84 -2.76 -4.74
CA ALA A 519 4.13 -2.96 -3.33
C ALA A 519 3.27 -4.11 -2.81
N TYR A 520 3.67 -5.33 -3.23
CA TYR A 520 2.99 -6.57 -2.90
C TYR A 520 2.72 -6.69 -1.39
N LYS A 521 1.44 -6.85 -1.05
CA LYS A 521 0.91 -6.96 0.33
C LYS A 521 1.30 -5.80 1.27
N TYR A 522 1.64 -4.62 0.74
CA TYR A 522 1.98 -3.40 1.51
C TYR A 522 1.02 -3.12 2.68
N SER A 523 1.59 -2.76 3.83
CA SER A 523 0.85 -2.47 5.06
C SER A 523 1.31 -1.15 5.68
N LYS A 524 0.37 -0.20 5.82
CA LYS A 524 0.62 1.07 6.54
C LYS A 524 1.10 0.83 7.97
N TYR A 525 0.59 -0.20 8.64
CA TYR A 525 0.98 -0.57 9.99
C TYR A 525 2.44 -1.02 10.05
N GLN A 526 2.87 -1.93 9.16
CA GLN A 526 4.26 -2.42 9.17
C GLN A 526 5.25 -1.31 8.76
N THR A 527 4.88 -0.46 7.79
CA THR A 527 5.69 0.72 7.45
C THR A 527 5.82 1.68 8.63
N ALA A 528 4.75 1.90 9.40
CA ALA A 528 4.76 2.78 10.56
C ALA A 528 5.57 2.21 11.73
N MET A 529 5.45 0.91 12.02
CA MET A 529 6.30 0.23 13.02
C MET A 529 7.78 0.33 12.64
N ALA A 530 8.13 0.12 11.37
CA ALA A 530 9.49 0.34 10.88
C ALA A 530 9.95 1.81 11.02
N LEU A 531 9.06 2.77 10.73
CA LEU A 531 9.39 4.21 10.78
C LEU A 531 9.41 4.84 12.17
N LEU A 532 8.84 4.20 13.19
CA LEU A 532 8.66 4.80 14.52
C LEU A 532 9.18 3.92 15.65
N HIS A 533 9.15 2.59 15.48
CA HIS A 533 9.68 1.60 16.44
C HIS A 533 10.68 0.60 15.83
N PRO A 534 11.72 1.05 15.09
CA PRO A 534 12.75 0.14 14.56
C PRO A 534 13.50 -0.62 15.67
N GLU A 535 13.51 -0.10 16.91
CA GLU A 535 14.08 -0.78 18.09
C GLU A 535 13.23 -1.96 18.61
N LYS A 536 11.92 -2.01 18.29
CA LYS A 536 11.03 -3.09 18.72
C LYS A 536 10.87 -4.21 17.69
N ILE A 537 11.26 -3.98 16.43
CA ILE A 537 11.03 -4.93 15.34
C ILE A 537 12.27 -5.77 15.01
N LYS A 538 12.06 -7.08 14.86
CA LYS A 538 13.09 -8.03 14.42
C LYS A 538 13.29 -8.04 12.91
N TYR A 539 12.20 -7.84 12.16
CA TYR A 539 12.15 -8.02 10.70
C TYR A 539 11.81 -6.71 9.99
N ILE A 540 12.53 -6.38 8.90
CA ILE A 540 12.30 -5.16 8.11
C ILE A 540 11.39 -5.46 6.90
N PRO A 541 10.37 -4.63 6.58
CA PRO A 541 9.55 -4.83 5.39
C PRO A 541 10.33 -4.59 4.09
N VAL A 542 10.11 -5.42 3.06
CA VAL A 542 10.83 -5.36 1.76
C VAL A 542 10.88 -3.96 1.16
N TRP A 543 9.76 -3.22 1.16
CA TRP A 543 9.69 -1.88 0.57
C TRP A 543 10.45 -0.81 1.37
N VAL A 544 10.67 -1.04 2.67
CA VAL A 544 11.54 -0.19 3.50
C VAL A 544 13.00 -0.55 3.23
N HIS A 545 13.35 -1.84 3.25
CA HIS A 545 14.71 -2.32 2.98
C HIS A 545 15.21 -1.95 1.57
N ALA A 546 14.36 -2.07 0.55
CA ALA A 546 14.68 -1.72 -0.83
C ALA A 546 14.67 -0.19 -1.08
N ASN A 547 14.69 0.63 -0.02
CA ASN A 547 14.71 2.09 -0.04
C ASN A 547 13.71 2.67 -1.06
N VAL A 548 12.48 2.13 -1.13
CA VAL A 548 11.49 2.57 -2.12
C VAL A 548 11.15 4.06 -1.96
N HIS A 549 11.29 4.59 -0.75
CA HIS A 549 11.23 6.01 -0.44
C HIS A 549 12.24 6.87 -1.22
N GLU A 550 13.43 6.35 -1.56
CA GLU A 550 14.44 7.09 -2.32
C GLU A 550 14.08 7.23 -3.80
N LYS A 551 13.38 6.24 -4.39
CA LYS A 551 12.81 6.34 -5.75
C LYS A 551 11.74 7.44 -5.87
N PHE A 552 11.28 7.93 -4.73
CA PHE A 552 10.34 9.03 -4.57
C PHE A 552 10.96 10.29 -3.90
N LYS A 553 12.30 10.35 -3.75
CA LYS A 553 12.98 11.63 -3.47
C LYS A 553 12.71 12.60 -4.63
N PRO A 554 12.43 13.88 -4.38
CA PRO A 554 12.48 14.88 -5.43
C PRO A 554 13.92 15.01 -5.94
N ASN A 555 14.12 15.13 -7.26
CA ASN A 555 15.44 15.45 -7.84
C ASN A 555 15.87 16.86 -7.42
N ASN A 556 16.48 16.93 -6.24
CA ASN A 556 16.92 18.13 -5.54
C ASN A 556 18.30 17.91 -4.89
N ASN A 557 19.11 17.02 -5.49
CA ASN A 557 20.51 16.66 -5.16
C ASN A 557 21.51 17.84 -5.21
N TYR A 558 21.03 19.08 -5.14
CA TYR A 558 21.82 20.31 -5.02
C TYR A 558 21.73 20.93 -3.63
N ALA A 559 20.68 20.65 -2.85
CA ALA A 559 20.60 21.11 -1.46
C ALA A 559 21.52 20.29 -0.55
N GLU A 560 21.52 18.97 -0.74
CA GLU A 560 22.33 18.05 0.05
C GLU A 560 23.84 18.22 -0.22
N SER A 561 24.24 18.36 -1.48
CA SER A 561 25.65 18.61 -1.88
C SER A 561 26.19 19.97 -1.46
N VAL A 562 25.32 20.94 -1.16
CA VAL A 562 25.71 22.27 -0.67
C VAL A 562 25.79 22.30 0.85
N LEU A 563 24.97 21.50 1.55
CA LEU A 563 25.02 21.36 3.01
C LEU A 563 26.16 20.43 3.49
N THR A 564 26.57 19.45 2.69
CA THR A 564 27.76 18.61 2.96
C THR A 564 29.05 19.16 2.33
N GLY A 565 28.99 20.38 1.79
CA GLY A 565 30.06 21.05 1.03
C GLY A 565 31.26 21.55 1.84
N TYR A 566 31.64 20.88 2.93
CA TYR A 566 32.96 21.06 3.57
C TYR A 566 33.50 19.72 4.08
N SER A 567 34.62 19.29 3.49
CA SER A 567 35.56 18.29 4.01
C SER A 567 35.06 16.84 4.20
N SER A 568 35.17 16.02 3.14
CA SER A 568 35.64 14.62 3.26
C SER A 568 36.14 14.10 1.91
N CYS A 569 37.41 14.35 1.59
CA CYS A 569 38.12 13.59 0.56
C CYS A 569 38.96 12.52 1.28
N GLY A 570 38.64 11.24 1.09
CA GLY A 570 39.40 10.19 1.77
C GLY A 570 38.83 8.77 1.62
N LYS A 571 39.22 8.10 0.53
CA LYS A 571 39.21 6.63 0.30
C LYS A 571 37.86 5.89 0.48
N GLY A 572 37.41 5.25 -0.59
CA GLY A 572 36.38 4.20 -0.50
C GLY A 572 37.00 2.81 -0.41
N ASP A 573 36.17 1.83 -0.04
CA ASP A 573 36.40 0.42 -0.35
C ASP A 573 35.42 -0.02 -1.45
N ILE A 574 35.97 -0.55 -2.54
CA ILE A 574 35.21 -1.18 -3.62
C ILE A 574 35.25 -2.70 -3.39
N THR A 575 34.23 -3.25 -2.73
CA THR A 575 33.86 -4.67 -2.86
C THR A 575 32.37 -4.88 -2.62
N ASN A 576 31.56 -4.76 -3.68
CA ASN A 576 30.93 -5.94 -4.31
C ASN A 576 29.88 -5.49 -5.33
N VAL A 577 30.20 -5.76 -6.59
CA VAL A 577 29.22 -5.81 -7.67
C VAL A 577 28.46 -7.11 -7.53
N ASP A 578 27.14 -7.06 -7.33
CA ASP A 578 26.28 -8.14 -7.80
C ASP A 578 24.81 -7.71 -8.00
N SER A 579 24.18 -8.29 -9.02
CA SER A 579 22.76 -8.14 -9.39
C SER A 579 22.26 -6.77 -9.92
N VAL A 580 22.72 -6.37 -11.11
CA VAL A 580 21.80 -5.79 -12.11
C VAL A 580 21.81 -6.68 -13.35
N GLN A 581 20.77 -7.49 -13.51
CA GLN A 581 20.50 -8.20 -14.77
C GLN A 581 19.00 -8.18 -15.05
N ALA A 582 18.56 -7.18 -15.84
CA ALA A 582 17.28 -7.18 -16.55
C ALA A 582 17.20 -6.07 -17.61
N SER A 583 18.13 -6.04 -18.57
CA SER A 583 17.92 -5.31 -19.84
C SER A 583 18.75 -5.91 -20.97
N VAL A 584 18.03 -6.26 -22.03
CA VAL A 584 18.45 -6.82 -23.33
C VAL A 584 19.73 -6.18 -23.88
N GLY A 585 20.62 -7.01 -24.45
CA GLY A 585 21.97 -6.64 -24.84
C GLY A 585 22.14 -5.83 -26.12
N VAL A 586 23.41 -5.45 -26.37
CA VAL A 586 24.09 -5.30 -27.68
C VAL A 586 25.61 -5.27 -27.38
N THR A 587 26.43 -5.67 -28.35
CA THR A 587 27.86 -6.01 -28.26
C THR A 587 28.81 -4.84 -27.95
N ILE A 588 29.98 -5.12 -27.36
CA ILE A 588 31.09 -4.19 -27.05
C ILE A 588 32.30 -4.49 -27.93
N GLU A 589 33.03 -3.45 -28.36
CA GLU A 589 34.49 -3.53 -28.53
C GLU A 589 35.22 -2.48 -27.65
N LYS A 590 36.47 -2.79 -27.26
CA LYS A 590 37.35 -2.06 -26.32
C LYS A 590 38.62 -1.62 -27.04
N VAL A 591 39.24 -0.50 -26.62
CA VAL A 591 40.72 -0.39 -26.50
C VAL A 591 41.13 0.57 -25.34
N GLY A 592 41.87 0.04 -24.36
CA GLY A 592 43.25 0.44 -24.00
C GLY A 592 43.63 1.77 -23.31
N ASN A 593 44.15 1.61 -22.08
CA ASN A 593 45.47 2.08 -21.58
C ASN A 593 45.63 3.34 -20.68
N ALA A 594 46.59 3.21 -19.76
CA ALA A 594 47.09 4.13 -18.72
C ALA A 594 48.63 4.35 -18.95
N PRO A 595 49.57 4.72 -18.02
CA PRO A 595 49.54 4.94 -16.56
C PRO A 595 50.33 6.24 -16.06
N PRO A 596 51.23 6.29 -15.02
CA PRO A 596 50.95 7.15 -13.84
C PRO A 596 52.12 7.97 -13.17
N GLY A 597 51.83 8.67 -12.06
CA GLY A 597 52.79 9.13 -11.03
C GLY A 597 52.22 10.19 -10.02
N VAL A 598 52.87 10.62 -8.91
CA VAL A 598 53.75 9.93 -7.92
C VAL A 598 54.03 10.83 -6.65
N ARG A 599 54.40 10.23 -5.50
CA ARG A 599 55.04 10.80 -4.25
C ARG A 599 54.31 11.81 -3.29
N ASN A 600 53.84 11.25 -2.16
CA ASN A 600 54.37 11.38 -0.76
C ASN A 600 54.43 12.68 0.09
N THR A 601 53.79 12.58 1.29
CA THR A 601 54.29 12.91 2.68
C THR A 601 54.16 14.37 3.25
N PRO A 602 54.23 14.63 4.60
CA PRO A 602 53.04 14.65 5.50
C PRO A 602 53.03 15.76 6.62
N VAL A 603 52.19 15.60 7.67
CA VAL A 603 52.40 15.95 9.12
C VAL A 603 51.47 16.99 9.84
N ASN A 604 50.84 16.49 10.92
CA ASN A 604 50.44 17.09 12.24
C ASN A 604 49.13 17.88 12.55
N ARG A 605 48.42 17.27 13.54
CA ARG A 605 47.91 17.80 14.84
C ARG A 605 46.66 18.72 14.94
N ARG A 606 45.60 18.10 15.51
CA ARG A 606 44.92 18.44 16.79
C ARG A 606 44.45 19.89 17.04
N ASN A 607 43.14 20.08 17.23
CA ASN A 607 42.54 20.01 18.59
C ASN A 607 40.99 20.03 18.56
N GLN A 608 40.39 19.83 19.74
CA GLN A 608 38.99 19.46 20.02
C GLN A 608 38.42 20.39 21.10
N THR A 609 37.18 20.88 20.96
CA THR A 609 36.36 21.40 22.08
C THR A 609 34.87 21.45 21.70
N ASP A 610 34.02 21.03 22.63
CA ASP A 610 32.55 21.04 22.56
C ASP A 610 31.92 22.32 23.13
N ALA A 611 30.60 22.50 22.91
CA ALA A 611 29.56 22.75 23.93
C ALA A 611 28.50 23.86 23.65
N ASN A 612 27.24 23.40 23.69
CA ASN A 612 26.07 23.99 24.38
C ASN A 612 25.31 25.26 23.91
N CYS A 613 24.05 24.99 23.53
CA CYS A 613 22.79 25.54 24.08
C CYS A 613 22.46 27.04 23.97
N TYR A 614 21.27 27.37 23.45
CA TYR A 614 20.09 27.80 24.24
C TYR A 614 18.85 27.95 23.33
N ALA A 615 17.65 27.82 23.90
CA ALA A 615 16.39 27.85 23.16
C ALA A 615 15.50 29.03 23.61
N HIS A 616 14.71 29.59 22.68
CA HIS A 616 13.52 30.37 23.02
C HIS A 616 12.36 30.07 22.06
N GLN A 617 11.15 30.26 22.58
CA GLN A 617 9.91 29.67 22.09
C GLN A 617 8.91 30.79 21.77
N MET A 618 8.22 30.71 20.62
CA MET A 618 7.01 31.49 20.36
C MET A 618 5.93 30.67 19.66
N VAL A 619 4.68 31.02 19.95
CA VAL A 619 3.45 30.27 19.63
C VAL A 619 2.71 30.94 18.47
N ASN A 620 2.11 30.18 17.55
CA ASN A 620 0.97 30.63 16.75
C ASN A 620 0.22 29.46 16.04
N PRO A 621 -1.05 29.63 15.62
CA PRO A 621 -1.99 28.53 15.38
C PRO A 621 -2.23 28.13 13.90
N SER A 622 -2.87 26.97 13.73
CA SER A 622 -3.60 26.48 12.52
C SER A 622 -2.88 26.53 11.16
N SER A 623 -2.34 25.39 10.71
CA SER A 623 -1.52 25.26 9.50
C SER A 623 -2.24 24.68 8.27
N PRO A 624 -2.15 25.28 7.07
CA PRO A 624 -2.45 24.62 5.81
C PRO A 624 -1.21 23.89 5.22
N HIS A 625 -1.39 22.66 4.75
CA HIS A 625 -0.34 21.62 4.76
C HIS A 625 0.47 21.37 3.47
N SER A 626 0.31 22.16 2.41
CA SER A 626 0.77 21.77 1.06
C SER A 626 2.29 21.75 0.85
N VAL A 627 3.05 22.69 1.45
CA VAL A 627 4.46 22.92 1.07
C VAL A 627 5.49 22.70 2.21
N GLU A 628 5.11 22.76 3.50
CA GLU A 628 5.94 22.20 4.60
C GLU A 628 6.35 20.74 4.34
N LYS A 629 5.47 20.04 3.63
CA LYS A 629 5.60 18.70 3.08
C LYS A 629 7.01 18.43 2.53
N TRP A 630 7.58 19.29 1.69
CA TRP A 630 8.84 18.98 0.98
C TRP A 630 10.04 18.81 1.93
N ASN A 631 10.18 19.67 2.94
CA ASN A 631 11.32 19.63 3.87
C ASN A 631 11.22 18.49 4.93
N MET A 632 10.00 17.98 5.17
CA MET A 632 9.74 16.82 6.04
C MET A 632 9.97 15.47 5.34
N LEU A 633 9.72 15.42 4.02
CA LEU A 633 9.85 14.19 3.23
C LEU A 633 11.31 13.79 3.02
N ASP A 634 12.18 14.74 2.70
CA ASP A 634 13.62 14.49 2.54
C ASP A 634 14.24 13.99 3.86
N LYS A 635 13.90 14.65 4.99
CA LYS A 635 14.26 14.21 6.36
C LYS A 635 13.83 12.77 6.66
N THR A 636 12.63 12.37 6.25
CA THR A 636 12.13 11.00 6.49
C THR A 636 12.95 9.96 5.73
N SER A 637 13.37 10.25 4.49
CA SER A 637 14.22 9.34 3.69
C SER A 637 15.67 9.26 4.21
N HIS A 638 16.23 10.37 4.68
CA HIS A 638 17.55 10.41 5.32
C HIS A 638 17.58 9.68 6.65
N TRP A 639 16.58 9.95 7.49
CA TRP A 639 16.40 9.28 8.77
C TRP A 639 16.25 7.76 8.61
N LEU A 640 15.50 7.31 7.58
CA LEU A 640 15.41 5.91 7.19
C LEU A 640 16.80 5.34 6.88
N SER A 641 17.53 5.96 5.95
CA SER A 641 18.86 5.49 5.56
C SER A 641 19.79 5.37 6.77
N ASN A 642 19.92 6.44 7.56
CA ASN A 642 20.86 6.51 8.68
C ASN A 642 20.50 5.59 9.84
N LYS A 643 19.23 5.53 10.27
CA LYS A 643 18.83 4.71 11.43
C LYS A 643 18.87 3.21 11.12
N TYR A 644 18.61 2.82 9.86
CA TYR A 644 18.76 1.43 9.43
C TYR A 644 20.18 1.05 9.05
N SER A 645 20.99 1.94 8.47
CA SER A 645 22.40 1.64 8.17
C SER A 645 23.22 1.40 9.44
N ALA A 646 22.94 2.14 10.52
CA ALA A 646 23.59 1.96 11.81
C ALA A 646 23.28 0.60 12.47
N ASN A 647 22.09 0.02 12.23
CA ASN A 647 21.61 -1.18 12.94
C ASN A 647 21.46 -2.42 12.05
N LYS A 648 22.08 -2.41 10.85
CA LYS A 648 22.03 -3.48 9.83
C LYS A 648 22.38 -4.89 10.33
N ASN A 649 23.14 -4.99 11.42
CA ASN A 649 23.64 -6.26 11.95
C ASN A 649 22.66 -6.95 12.93
N ALA A 650 21.68 -6.22 13.47
CA ALA A 650 20.73 -6.72 14.48
C ALA A 650 19.34 -7.04 13.92
N GLN A 651 19.06 -6.68 12.65
CA GLN A 651 17.72 -6.71 12.06
C GLN A 651 17.67 -7.58 10.81
N GLU A 652 16.75 -8.53 10.78
CA GLU A 652 16.61 -9.48 9.68
C GLU A 652 15.85 -8.90 8.48
N LYS A 653 16.30 -9.26 7.28
CA LYS A 653 15.75 -8.80 6.01
C LYS A 653 14.95 -9.93 5.35
N ILE A 654 13.64 -9.94 5.51
CA ILE A 654 12.80 -10.95 4.86
C ILE A 654 12.57 -10.57 3.39
N ASN A 655 13.21 -11.29 2.47
CA ASN A 655 12.80 -11.30 1.07
C ASN A 655 11.62 -12.28 0.89
N LEU A 656 10.39 -11.79 1.09
CA LEU A 656 9.15 -12.56 1.00
C LEU A 656 8.91 -13.12 -0.43
N LEU A 657 9.51 -14.25 -0.73
CA LEU A 657 9.21 -15.11 -1.88
C LEU A 657 8.08 -16.07 -1.49
N LYS A 658 7.00 -16.09 -2.28
CA LYS A 658 5.92 -17.05 -2.14
C LYS A 658 6.44 -18.45 -2.51
N ILE A 659 6.68 -19.29 -1.52
CA ILE A 659 6.95 -20.72 -1.71
C ILE A 659 5.60 -21.40 -1.93
N ASP A 660 5.48 -22.19 -3.01
CA ASP A 660 4.25 -22.93 -3.30
C ASP A 660 4.06 -24.04 -2.24
N PRO A 661 2.92 -24.10 -1.51
CA PRO A 661 2.67 -25.14 -0.51
C PRO A 661 2.73 -26.57 -1.08
N LYS A 662 2.62 -26.75 -2.41
CA LYS A 662 2.91 -28.02 -3.08
C LYS A 662 4.29 -28.60 -2.72
N ILE A 663 5.28 -27.75 -2.40
CA ILE A 663 6.63 -28.20 -2.01
C ILE A 663 6.59 -28.89 -0.64
N ASN A 664 5.79 -28.40 0.30
CA ASN A 664 5.59 -29.05 1.61
C ASN A 664 4.82 -30.36 1.42
N PHE A 665 3.69 -30.33 0.71
CA PHE A 665 2.88 -31.53 0.45
C PHE A 665 3.64 -32.60 -0.36
N ALA A 666 4.58 -32.20 -1.24
CA ALA A 666 5.46 -33.15 -1.92
C ALA A 666 6.48 -33.79 -0.97
N ALA A 667 7.05 -33.02 -0.03
CA ALA A 667 7.96 -33.55 0.98
C ALA A 667 7.23 -34.54 1.93
N GLU A 668 6.03 -34.17 2.39
CA GLU A 668 5.17 -35.00 3.23
C GLU A 668 4.71 -36.27 2.51
N ARG A 669 4.21 -36.17 1.27
CA ARG A 669 3.85 -37.33 0.45
C ARG A 669 5.03 -38.28 0.25
N THR A 670 6.23 -37.75 0.07
CA THR A 670 7.45 -38.58 -0.05
C THR A 670 7.72 -39.32 1.26
N PHE A 671 7.64 -38.63 2.41
CA PHE A 671 7.83 -39.22 3.73
C PHE A 671 6.80 -40.33 4.02
N LEU A 672 5.52 -40.06 3.78
CA LEU A 672 4.43 -41.04 3.97
C LEU A 672 4.63 -42.27 3.06
N HIS A 673 5.04 -42.08 1.81
CA HIS A 673 5.30 -43.18 0.88
C HIS A 673 6.44 -44.10 1.36
N TYR A 674 7.58 -43.56 1.80
CA TYR A 674 8.67 -44.40 2.31
C TYR A 674 8.36 -45.04 3.67
N SER A 675 7.56 -44.37 4.51
CA SER A 675 7.08 -44.94 5.77
C SER A 675 6.12 -46.11 5.53
N LEU A 676 5.22 -45.99 4.55
CA LEU A 676 4.33 -47.08 4.11
C LEU A 676 5.12 -48.31 3.63
N VAL A 677 6.19 -48.10 2.86
CA VAL A 677 7.07 -49.19 2.39
C VAL A 677 7.77 -49.91 3.56
N SER A 678 8.23 -49.18 4.59
CA SER A 678 8.74 -49.80 5.82
C SER A 678 7.68 -50.67 6.51
N VAL A 679 6.43 -50.18 6.65
CA VAL A 679 5.34 -50.97 7.24
C VAL A 679 5.07 -52.26 6.44
N TYR A 680 5.09 -52.23 5.11
CA TYR A 680 4.94 -53.43 4.29
C TYR A 680 6.08 -54.44 4.47
N ILE A 681 7.33 -54.00 4.64
CA ILE A 681 8.47 -54.89 4.91
C ILE A 681 8.34 -55.53 6.29
N THR A 682 7.89 -54.78 7.30
CA THR A 682 7.59 -55.33 8.64
C THR A 682 6.48 -56.37 8.56
N LEU A 683 5.40 -56.10 7.80
CA LEU A 683 4.31 -57.06 7.60
C LEU A 683 4.78 -58.34 6.89
N LEU A 684 5.67 -58.23 5.91
CA LEU A 684 6.30 -59.37 5.24
C LEU A 684 7.18 -60.20 6.21
N ALA A 685 7.95 -59.54 7.07
CA ALA A 685 8.76 -60.21 8.09
C ALA A 685 7.88 -61.00 9.10
N LEU A 686 6.80 -60.39 9.59
CA LEU A 686 5.82 -61.04 10.47
C LEU A 686 5.06 -62.19 9.77
N PHE A 687 4.80 -62.07 8.46
CA PHE A 687 4.22 -63.15 7.69
C PHE A 687 5.18 -64.35 7.59
N LEU A 688 6.47 -64.10 7.33
CA LEU A 688 7.51 -65.14 7.28
C LEU A 688 7.72 -65.83 8.64
N GLU A 689 7.60 -65.09 9.76
CA GLU A 689 7.65 -65.64 11.11
C GLU A 689 6.61 -66.74 11.36
N LYS A 690 5.42 -66.64 10.75
CA LYS A 690 4.38 -67.68 10.84
C LYS A 690 4.80 -69.01 10.20
N TYR A 691 5.74 -69.01 9.26
CA TYR A 691 6.26 -70.21 8.57
C TYR A 691 7.62 -70.69 9.14
N LYS A 692 8.09 -70.07 10.22
CA LYS A 692 9.38 -70.35 10.89
C LYS A 692 9.58 -71.82 11.27
N ASN A 693 8.50 -72.50 11.70
CA ASN A 693 8.57 -73.88 12.22
C ASN A 693 9.09 -74.93 11.22
N GLU A 694 9.18 -74.61 9.92
CA GLU A 694 9.69 -75.53 8.90
C GLU A 694 11.18 -75.33 8.56
N ASN A 695 11.82 -74.21 8.90
CA ASN A 695 13.19 -73.89 8.45
C ASN A 695 13.96 -72.98 9.43
N GLN A 696 15.02 -73.50 10.08
CA GLN A 696 15.88 -72.73 11.00
C GLN A 696 16.59 -71.53 10.34
N HIS A 697 16.79 -71.53 9.02
CA HIS A 697 17.47 -70.44 8.31
C HIS A 697 16.59 -69.20 8.02
N LEU A 698 15.28 -69.26 8.29
CA LEU A 698 14.38 -68.10 8.09
C LEU A 698 14.61 -66.98 9.12
N ASP A 699 15.13 -67.30 10.31
CA ASP A 699 15.34 -66.31 11.37
C ASP A 699 16.31 -65.18 10.98
N LEU A 700 17.40 -65.52 10.29
CA LEU A 700 18.36 -64.52 9.79
C LEU A 700 17.73 -63.58 8.75
N VAL A 701 16.82 -64.11 7.92
CA VAL A 701 16.10 -63.32 6.90
C VAL A 701 15.09 -62.38 7.57
N ILE A 702 14.35 -62.86 8.57
CA ILE A 702 13.38 -62.06 9.34
C ILE A 702 14.09 -60.91 10.08
N ILE A 703 15.19 -61.20 10.78
CA ILE A 703 16.00 -60.18 11.48
C ILE A 703 16.52 -59.12 10.49
N LEU A 704 17.01 -59.54 9.32
CA LEU A 704 17.51 -58.63 8.29
C LEU A 704 16.41 -57.74 7.67
N LEU A 705 15.21 -58.29 7.45
CA LEU A 705 14.05 -57.52 6.97
C LEU A 705 13.59 -56.49 8.02
N LEU A 706 13.53 -56.87 9.30
CA LEU A 706 13.18 -55.96 10.40
C LEU A 706 14.22 -54.83 10.56
N ALA A 707 15.51 -55.15 10.49
CA ALA A 707 16.58 -54.17 10.54
C ALA A 707 16.54 -53.20 9.34
N THR A 708 16.23 -53.72 8.14
CA THR A 708 16.07 -52.93 6.90
C THR A 708 14.85 -52.01 6.97
N SER A 709 13.72 -52.49 7.51
CA SER A 709 12.52 -51.69 7.75
C SER A 709 12.79 -50.54 8.73
N PHE A 710 13.38 -50.84 9.89
CA PHE A 710 13.70 -49.84 10.92
C PHE A 710 14.66 -48.76 10.39
N SER A 711 15.72 -49.18 9.68
CA SER A 711 16.68 -48.25 9.07
C SER A 711 16.05 -47.35 8.01
N SER A 712 15.08 -47.86 7.25
CA SER A 712 14.32 -47.10 6.26
C SER A 712 13.41 -46.05 6.89
N LEU A 713 12.71 -46.39 7.98
CA LEU A 713 11.84 -45.49 8.73
C LEU A 713 12.63 -44.34 9.38
N VAL A 714 13.77 -44.64 9.99
CA VAL A 714 14.66 -43.62 10.59
C VAL A 714 15.24 -42.71 9.51
N SER A 715 15.65 -43.27 8.36
CA SER A 715 16.18 -42.48 7.24
C SER A 715 15.10 -41.58 6.61
N SER A 716 13.88 -42.08 6.39
CA SER A 716 12.80 -41.31 5.80
C SER A 716 12.40 -40.13 6.69
N TYR A 717 12.33 -40.33 8.01
CA TYR A 717 12.08 -39.28 9.00
C TYR A 717 13.19 -38.23 9.05
N PHE A 718 14.46 -38.65 9.07
CA PHE A 718 15.59 -37.72 9.05
C PHE A 718 15.64 -36.88 7.77
N LEU A 719 15.38 -37.48 6.61
CA LEU A 719 15.29 -36.77 5.33
C LEU A 719 14.10 -35.81 5.28
N PHE A 720 12.97 -36.15 5.92
CA PHE A 720 11.81 -35.28 6.05
C PHE A 720 12.13 -34.04 6.89
N LEU A 721 12.72 -34.21 8.08
CA LEU A 721 13.17 -33.08 8.93
C LEU A 721 14.17 -32.18 8.19
N LYS A 722 15.19 -32.78 7.54
CA LYS A 722 16.17 -32.05 6.73
C LYS A 722 15.54 -31.30 5.56
N ARG A 723 14.49 -31.83 4.95
CA ARG A 723 13.71 -31.13 3.90
C ARG A 723 12.90 -29.98 4.47
N ILE A 724 12.24 -30.15 5.62
CA ILE A 724 11.54 -29.05 6.32
C ILE A 724 12.52 -27.93 6.66
N GLU A 725 13.66 -28.24 7.28
CA GLU A 725 14.72 -27.29 7.63
C GLU A 725 15.20 -26.49 6.40
N ILE A 726 15.42 -27.17 5.26
CA ILE A 726 15.81 -26.53 4.00
C ILE A 726 14.69 -25.64 3.44
N ILE A 727 13.41 -26.03 3.55
CA ILE A 727 12.28 -25.23 3.07
C ILE A 727 12.06 -24.02 3.98
N GLU A 728 12.19 -24.19 5.29
CA GLU A 728 12.06 -23.14 6.29
C GLU A 728 13.16 -22.09 6.16
N ARG A 729 14.43 -22.49 6.03
CA ARG A 729 15.52 -21.56 5.72
C ARG A 729 15.38 -20.88 4.35
N ARG A 730 14.60 -21.43 3.41
CA ARG A 730 14.22 -20.74 2.17
C ARG A 730 13.10 -19.71 2.36
N LYS A 731 12.26 -19.81 3.40
CA LYS A 731 11.29 -18.75 3.78
C LYS A 731 12.02 -17.49 4.26
N THR A 732 13.15 -17.65 4.96
CA THR A 732 13.93 -16.56 5.58
C THR A 732 15.11 -16.08 4.74
N LYS A 733 15.70 -16.95 3.91
CA LYS A 733 16.83 -16.65 3.00
C LYS A 733 18.11 -16.20 3.74
N GLU A 734 18.53 -16.99 4.73
CA GLU A 734 19.88 -16.88 5.32
C GLU A 734 20.98 -16.93 4.23
N PRO A 735 21.99 -16.03 4.27
CA PRO A 735 22.98 -15.90 3.21
C PRO A 735 24.15 -16.89 3.39
N LEU A 736 23.94 -18.15 3.00
CA LEU A 736 25.03 -19.14 2.94
C LEU A 736 25.10 -19.85 1.58
N LEU A 737 26.33 -20.15 1.16
CA LEU A 737 26.67 -20.63 -0.18
C LEU A 737 25.95 -21.93 -0.57
N GLY A 738 25.62 -22.02 -1.86
CA GLY A 738 25.30 -23.28 -2.51
C GLY A 738 23.81 -23.62 -2.55
N ARG A 739 23.29 -23.75 -3.77
CA ARG A 739 21.92 -24.21 -4.08
C ARG A 739 21.77 -25.71 -3.74
N ARG A 740 21.73 -26.06 -2.45
CA ARG A 740 21.55 -27.44 -1.97
C ARG A 740 20.30 -28.05 -2.64
N ARG A 741 20.51 -29.11 -3.43
CA ARG A 741 19.46 -29.86 -4.13
C ARG A 741 18.58 -30.61 -3.11
N PHE A 742 17.34 -30.91 -3.49
CA PHE A 742 16.39 -31.62 -2.62
C PHE A 742 16.63 -33.15 -2.58
N ASP A 743 17.51 -33.65 -3.44
CA ASP A 743 17.63 -35.06 -3.76
C ASP A 743 18.88 -35.67 -3.12
N SER A 744 18.67 -36.54 -2.14
CA SER A 744 19.69 -37.44 -1.60
C SER A 744 19.76 -38.69 -2.48
N PHE A 745 20.48 -38.61 -3.60
CA PHE A 745 20.65 -39.70 -4.57
C PHE A 745 20.99 -41.06 -3.92
N TYR A 746 21.82 -41.03 -2.87
CA TYR A 746 22.33 -42.22 -2.21
C TYR A 746 21.30 -42.99 -1.36
N SER A 747 20.30 -42.34 -0.76
CA SER A 747 19.44 -43.02 0.24
C SER A 747 18.48 -44.06 -0.37
N PRO A 748 17.76 -43.78 -1.49
CA PRO A 748 16.93 -44.81 -2.13
C PRO A 748 17.77 -45.97 -2.69
N LEU A 749 19.00 -45.68 -3.13
CA LEU A 749 19.92 -46.64 -3.72
C LEU A 749 20.45 -47.64 -2.66
N ILE A 750 20.86 -47.15 -1.49
CA ILE A 750 21.27 -48.00 -0.35
C ILE A 750 20.10 -48.90 0.10
N PHE A 751 18.88 -48.35 0.18
CA PHE A 751 17.69 -49.11 0.56
C PHE A 751 17.33 -50.19 -0.47
N LEU A 752 17.41 -49.88 -1.77
CA LEU A 752 17.21 -50.86 -2.85
C LEU A 752 18.20 -52.03 -2.72
N LEU A 753 19.49 -51.74 -2.49
CA LEU A 753 20.53 -52.77 -2.35
C LEU A 753 20.28 -53.70 -1.15
N LEU A 754 19.90 -53.15 0.01
CA LEU A 754 19.57 -53.94 1.21
C LEU A 754 18.35 -54.84 0.99
N LEU A 755 17.28 -54.31 0.36
CA LEU A 755 16.10 -55.08 0.01
C LEU A 755 16.44 -56.21 -0.98
N PHE A 756 17.19 -55.91 -2.03
CA PHE A 756 17.56 -56.88 -3.06
C PHE A 756 18.44 -58.00 -2.49
N PHE A 757 19.40 -57.66 -1.62
CA PHE A 757 20.21 -58.63 -0.89
C PHE A 757 19.35 -59.55 0.00
N SER A 758 18.40 -59.00 0.76
CA SER A 758 17.49 -59.77 1.61
C SER A 758 16.57 -60.71 0.80
N ILE A 759 16.07 -60.26 -0.37
CA ILE A 759 15.26 -61.08 -1.28
C ILE A 759 16.09 -62.20 -1.92
N ILE A 760 17.30 -61.90 -2.42
CA ILE A 760 18.21 -62.93 -2.98
C ILE A 760 18.50 -63.99 -1.91
N LEU A 761 18.81 -63.58 -0.69
CA LEU A 761 19.10 -64.49 0.42
C LEU A 761 17.89 -65.37 0.75
N SER A 762 16.68 -64.80 0.76
CA SER A 762 15.42 -65.55 0.93
C SER A 762 15.19 -66.58 -0.19
N ILE A 763 15.49 -66.23 -1.45
CA ILE A 763 15.35 -67.13 -2.60
C ILE A 763 16.40 -68.26 -2.52
N TYR A 764 17.65 -67.92 -2.23
CA TYR A 764 18.75 -68.87 -2.10
C TYR A 764 18.47 -69.96 -1.05
N PHE A 765 18.03 -69.57 0.15
CA PHE A 765 17.67 -70.55 1.19
C PHE A 765 16.47 -71.41 0.79
N ASN A 766 15.45 -70.85 0.14
CA ASN A 766 14.25 -71.60 -0.28
C ASN A 766 14.58 -72.63 -1.39
N PHE A 767 15.48 -72.31 -2.33
CA PHE A 767 15.92 -73.25 -3.36
C PHE A 767 16.85 -74.35 -2.82
N ASN A 768 17.80 -74.04 -1.93
CA ASN A 768 18.66 -75.05 -1.31
C ASN A 768 17.86 -76.09 -0.49
N VAL A 769 16.79 -75.68 0.19
CA VAL A 769 15.90 -76.60 0.93
C VAL A 769 15.19 -77.58 0.00
N LYS A 770 14.79 -77.16 -1.21
CA LYS A 770 14.24 -78.09 -2.22
C LYS A 770 15.28 -79.08 -2.74
N ALA A 771 16.52 -78.63 -2.99
CA ALA A 771 17.60 -79.53 -3.41
C ALA A 771 17.90 -80.61 -2.34
N ILE A 772 17.97 -80.22 -1.07
CA ILE A 772 18.22 -81.15 0.05
C ILE A 772 17.05 -82.14 0.23
N LYS A 773 15.79 -81.69 0.12
CA LYS A 773 14.62 -82.60 0.18
C LYS A 773 14.57 -83.61 -0.98
N VAL A 774 15.08 -83.27 -2.16
CA VAL A 774 15.17 -84.21 -3.30
C VAL A 774 16.28 -85.24 -3.11
N VAL A 775 17.41 -84.87 -2.48
CA VAL A 775 18.53 -85.81 -2.22
C VAL A 775 18.24 -86.78 -1.06
N LEU A 776 17.37 -86.40 -0.09
CA LEU A 776 17.02 -87.29 1.03
C LEU A 776 15.96 -88.37 0.71
N TRP A 777 15.32 -88.32 -0.46
CA TRP A 777 14.40 -89.36 -0.94
C TRP A 777 15.14 -90.36 -1.84
N ASN A 778 15.94 -91.24 -1.22
CA ASN A 778 16.70 -92.26 -1.94
C ASN A 778 15.78 -93.43 -2.40
N PRO A 779 16.09 -94.13 -3.51
CA PRO A 779 15.14 -95.01 -4.18
C PRO A 779 15.20 -96.46 -3.65
N LEU A 780 14.08 -97.03 -3.21
CA LEU A 780 13.94 -98.50 -3.05
C LEU A 780 12.49 -99.04 -2.87
N ALA A 781 11.45 -98.27 -3.19
CA ALA A 781 10.06 -98.66 -2.94
C ALA A 781 9.12 -98.47 -4.16
N PHE A 782 9.47 -99.06 -5.30
CA PHE A 782 8.58 -99.14 -6.48
C PHE A 782 8.70 -100.47 -7.24
N LEU A 783 8.51 -101.57 -6.51
CA LEU A 783 8.19 -102.88 -7.07
C LEU A 783 7.05 -103.49 -6.25
N PHE A 784 5.81 -103.24 -6.71
CA PHE A 784 4.61 -104.09 -6.70
C PHE A 784 3.39 -103.20 -6.91
N SER A 785 2.62 -103.53 -7.96
CA SER A 785 1.37 -102.89 -8.39
C SER A 785 0.17 -103.51 -7.64
N PRO A 786 -1.11 -103.36 -8.05
CA PRO A 786 -1.75 -102.43 -9.00
C PRO A 786 -3.10 -101.83 -8.49
N PHE A 787 -3.80 -101.04 -9.32
CA PHE A 787 -5.25 -100.72 -9.28
C PHE A 787 -5.84 -100.13 -7.95
N ARG A 788 -6.69 -99.10 -7.96
CA ARG A 788 -8.00 -99.09 -8.64
C ARG A 788 -8.66 -97.70 -8.58
N VAL A 789 -9.45 -97.42 -9.60
CA VAL A 789 -10.32 -96.24 -9.80
C VAL A 789 -11.29 -95.99 -8.63
N LYS A 790 -11.29 -94.77 -8.09
CA LYS A 790 -12.42 -93.81 -8.20
C LYS A 790 -12.00 -92.38 -7.89
#